data_AF-A0A0T9PAL5-F1
#
_entry.id   AF-A0A0T9PAL5-F1
#
_cell.length_a   1.000
_cell.length_b   1.000
_cell.length_c   1.000
_cell.angle_alpha   90.00
_cell.angle_beta   90.00
_cell.angle_gamma   90.00
#
_symmetry.space_group_name_H-M   'P 1'
#
loop_
_entity.id
_entity.type
_entity.pdbx_description
1 polymer ?
#
loop_
_entity_poly.entity_id
_entity_poly.type
_entity_poly.pdbx_seq_one_letter_code
_entity_poly.pdbx_strand_id
1 'polypeptide(L)'
;MAKRKSTGTGGVILLIVVLGLMTGIPREVWIALSAAILCLYFVWQNLKGAKSLVGPSINTDMQKTVTVPDLGSYPMAPSQLEPEYPTENDQPEQRQSVDGSKKAAPKPTETSRGSLARASWLRPGELAVVAGINLPDGMVYIGNKYKSNRTGAEPAFINPSMDVAANEIDSSLPLIDNAPDYSTCSPEARRAYLQWLSEGRKSPNADIGYVFLFFYGLEHRILIDAAIDPVAKKEFPILETEINRLLKIYGKNNAFNHYAQNLLVYLSRVNIEEKLYLSSPPSTRNASTELPLALLVGLGQLAVDQKPLSAEWALAWGEADPVINQNISMVHCANVFSSLFQQRYRAQYGDGFLLPVNKTKLLIFYRPASAGLMGQEFFQQMGDLPNVAVCKAHRDKLRPIFEACQQDLDIYNRFASGNPKKKMSLEGQLLMPMPLWSEALKSELENIKAKVGYGLLMITLDELFLRLSTACDTKPLECLSRSQVMALTYALASLHVGIEPDVRADNHTPVLQDIVALFPIESMVAESATIATYRVTMLAVELACAAVMVDGCIGEPESKILTQHIDAWGYISPGQRMRLKAYLQPGIRKSNTLLALKNNLEPLSLDNRRAIARFLAHLIQVEGTITPQDVKFLERVYKRFALDSKLVYRDLDSRATPMTLSLPSPAAEIINDTDRINLLKNESQELVKLLENLFITETVTAPAPTEINPKSMAAITANLANSTVIFLKLLMSRDTWEKDKLMDIALDMEIKLDDVLVEINRKTLAAFDAPLITGDAIIAINRDISAALLM
;
A
#
# COMPACT_ATOMS: atom_id res chain seq x y z
N MET A 1 29.18 73.92 -57.03
CA MET A 1 29.77 72.62 -57.42
C MET A 1 28.81 71.49 -57.01
N ALA A 2 28.66 70.50 -57.89
CA ALA A 2 28.11 69.15 -57.72
C ALA A 2 26.61 68.91 -57.39
N LYS A 3 25.93 68.30 -58.38
CA LYS A 3 24.69 67.51 -58.32
C LYS A 3 24.80 66.30 -57.37
N ARG A 4 23.66 65.82 -56.83
CA ARG A 4 23.17 64.44 -57.10
C ARG A 4 21.72 64.19 -56.63
N LYS A 5 20.97 63.49 -57.48
CA LYS A 5 19.58 63.04 -57.31
C LYS A 5 19.50 61.72 -56.53
N SER A 6 18.43 61.60 -55.73
CA SER A 6 17.53 60.45 -55.52
C SER A 6 18.09 59.02 -55.41
N THR A 7 17.81 58.37 -54.27
CA THR A 7 17.39 56.94 -54.18
C THR A 7 16.59 56.72 -52.88
N GLY A 8 15.27 56.91 -52.93
CA GLY A 8 14.36 56.75 -51.79
C GLY A 8 13.38 55.58 -51.91
N THR A 9 13.61 54.63 -52.82
CA THR A 9 12.60 53.62 -53.19
C THR A 9 13.07 52.17 -53.07
N GLY A 10 14.34 51.92 -52.76
CA GLY A 10 14.90 50.56 -52.66
C GLY A 10 14.58 49.83 -51.35
N GLY A 11 14.58 50.52 -50.21
CA GLY A 11 14.40 49.89 -48.89
C GLY A 11 12.98 49.37 -48.65
N VAL A 12 11.97 50.06 -49.17
CA VAL A 12 10.55 49.67 -48.99
C VAL A 12 10.20 48.45 -49.84
N ILE A 13 10.74 48.35 -51.06
CA ILE A 13 10.54 47.18 -51.92
C ILE A 13 11.24 45.95 -51.33
N LEU A 14 12.44 46.12 -50.76
CA LEU A 14 13.17 45.01 -50.12
C LEU A 14 12.44 44.48 -48.88
N LEU A 15 11.82 45.37 -48.09
CA LEU A 15 11.05 44.98 -46.90
C LEU A 15 9.75 44.24 -47.27
N ILE A 16 9.06 44.65 -48.34
CA ILE A 16 7.86 43.98 -48.85
C ILE A 16 8.20 42.61 -49.44
N VAL A 17 9.34 42.47 -50.13
CA VAL A 17 9.80 41.17 -50.66
C VAL A 17 10.18 40.20 -49.52
N VAL A 18 10.82 40.69 -48.45
CA VAL A 18 11.15 39.87 -47.27
C VAL A 18 9.89 39.45 -46.51
N LEU A 19 8.91 40.35 -46.34
CA LEU A 19 7.63 40.00 -45.73
C LEU A 19 6.80 39.04 -46.61
N GLY A 20 6.85 39.19 -47.93
CA GLY A 20 6.23 38.24 -48.87
C GLY A 20 6.85 36.84 -48.80
N LEU A 21 8.18 36.73 -48.71
CA LEU A 21 8.88 35.46 -48.54
C LEU A 21 8.55 34.77 -47.20
N MET A 22 8.28 35.52 -46.13
CA MET A 22 7.89 34.97 -44.82
C MET A 22 6.47 34.38 -44.81
N THR A 23 5.58 34.78 -45.73
CA THR A 23 4.21 34.23 -45.83
C THR A 23 4.14 32.87 -46.53
N GLY A 24 5.21 32.45 -47.21
CA GLY A 24 5.29 31.14 -47.89
C GLY A 24 5.89 30.02 -47.05
N ILE A 25 6.29 30.29 -45.80
CA ILE A 25 6.94 29.32 -44.92
C ILE A 25 5.86 28.58 -44.11
N PRO A 26 5.75 27.24 -44.19
CA PRO A 26 4.79 26.44 -43.44
C PRO A 26 4.89 26.68 -41.93
N ARG A 27 3.76 26.66 -41.22
CA ARG A 27 3.72 26.91 -39.76
C ARG A 27 4.62 25.94 -38.98
N GLU A 28 4.85 24.72 -39.48
CA GLU A 28 5.74 23.76 -38.81
C GLU A 28 7.20 24.23 -38.76
N VAL A 29 7.66 24.98 -39.78
CA VAL A 29 9.03 25.48 -39.84
C VAL A 29 9.26 26.60 -38.80
N TRP A 30 8.25 27.44 -38.55
CA TRP A 30 8.30 28.45 -37.49
C TRP A 30 8.32 27.84 -36.09
N ILE A 31 7.62 26.71 -35.90
CA ILE A 31 7.63 25.95 -34.65
C ILE A 31 8.99 25.27 -34.45
N ALA A 32 9.57 24.70 -35.51
CA ALA A 32 10.91 24.11 -35.44
C ALA A 32 11.99 25.16 -35.17
N LEU A 33 11.90 26.35 -35.77
CA LEU A 33 12.85 27.44 -35.56
C LEU A 33 12.76 28.01 -34.13
N SER A 34 11.54 28.17 -33.59
CA SER A 34 11.36 28.63 -32.21
C SER A 34 11.88 27.60 -31.21
N ALA A 35 11.64 26.31 -31.43
CA ALA A 35 12.19 25.24 -30.62
C ALA A 35 13.73 25.20 -30.67
N ALA A 36 14.34 25.39 -31.85
CA ALA A 36 15.79 25.43 -31.99
C ALA A 36 16.43 26.62 -31.25
N ILE A 37 15.79 27.80 -31.29
CA ILE A 37 16.24 28.99 -30.55
C ILE A 37 16.15 28.74 -29.03
N LEU A 38 15.08 28.08 -28.58
CA LEU A 38 14.86 27.75 -27.17
C LEU A 38 15.89 26.72 -26.66
N CYS A 39 16.23 25.71 -27.48
CA CYS A 39 17.31 24.77 -27.19
C CYS A 39 18.67 25.47 -27.14
N LEU A 40 18.98 26.37 -28.08
CA LEU A 40 20.22 27.15 -28.06
C LEU A 40 20.33 28.04 -26.82
N TYR A 41 19.22 28.62 -26.37
CA TYR A 41 19.17 29.41 -25.14
C TYR A 41 19.47 28.57 -23.89
N PHE A 42 18.88 27.37 -23.78
CA PHE A 42 19.14 26.44 -22.67
C PHE A 42 20.58 25.91 -22.67
N VAL A 43 21.12 25.58 -23.84
CA VAL A 43 22.52 25.16 -23.98
C VAL A 43 23.46 26.29 -23.56
N TRP A 44 23.18 27.53 -23.97
CA TRP A 44 23.99 28.69 -23.58
C TRP A 44 23.93 29.00 -22.07
N GLN A 45 22.77 28.81 -21.42
CA GLN A 45 22.67 28.93 -19.96
C GLN A 45 23.50 27.85 -19.24
N ASN A 46 23.46 26.60 -19.70
CA ASN A 46 24.25 25.52 -19.10
C ASN A 46 25.76 25.70 -19.31
N LEU A 47 26.19 26.27 -20.44
CA LEU A 47 27.60 26.60 -20.70
C LEU A 47 28.12 27.77 -19.86
N LYS A 48 27.26 28.67 -19.36
CA LYS A 48 27.65 29.72 -18.41
C LYS A 48 27.83 29.21 -16.97
N GLY A 49 27.22 28.07 -16.62
CA GLY A 49 27.31 27.47 -15.29
C GLY A 49 28.62 26.72 -15.01
N ALA A 50 29.44 26.44 -16.03
CA ALA A 50 30.69 25.72 -15.89
C ALA A 50 31.90 26.66 -16.03
N LYS A 51 32.31 27.30 -14.93
CA LYS A 51 33.67 27.86 -14.80
C LYS A 51 34.44 27.15 -13.69
N SER A 52 35.55 26.59 -14.15
CA SER A 52 36.60 25.85 -13.46
C SER A 52 37.21 26.60 -12.26
N LEU A 53 37.39 25.88 -11.14
CA LEU A 53 38.34 26.22 -10.09
C LEU A 53 39.60 25.36 -10.26
N VAL A 54 40.71 26.03 -10.58
CA VAL A 54 42.07 25.50 -10.60
C VAL A 54 42.76 25.94 -9.30
N GLY A 55 43.32 25.00 -8.53
CA GLY A 55 44.34 25.27 -7.50
C GLY A 55 45.74 25.42 -8.13
N PRO A 56 46.79 25.88 -7.42
CA PRO A 56 47.30 25.14 -6.25
C PRO A 56 48.08 25.91 -5.13
N SER A 57 48.32 25.15 -4.06
CA SER A 57 49.50 25.00 -3.15
C SER A 57 49.98 26.07 -2.14
N ILE A 58 49.89 25.63 -0.86
CA ILE A 58 50.89 25.60 0.24
C ILE A 58 51.50 26.92 0.75
N ASN A 59 51.19 27.26 2.02
CA ASN A 59 52.21 27.51 3.05
C ASN A 59 51.65 27.45 4.48
N THR A 60 52.58 27.12 5.37
CA THR A 60 52.51 26.70 6.76
C THR A 60 52.27 27.87 7.74
N ASP A 61 51.73 27.51 8.91
CA ASP A 61 52.12 27.96 10.25
C ASP A 61 51.25 28.95 11.06
N MET A 62 51.20 28.62 12.35
CA MET A 62 50.93 29.42 13.57
C MET A 62 49.52 29.87 14.03
N GLN A 63 49.30 29.50 15.30
CA GLN A 63 48.35 30.01 16.29
C GLN A 63 48.34 31.55 16.40
N LYS A 64 47.15 32.17 16.51
CA LYS A 64 46.82 33.13 17.58
C LYS A 64 45.34 33.56 17.61
N THR A 65 44.97 33.95 18.82
CA THR A 65 43.74 34.42 19.43
C THR A 65 43.12 35.71 18.84
N VAL A 66 41.80 35.82 19.03
CA VAL A 66 40.97 37.03 19.26
C VAL A 66 40.84 38.04 18.11
N THR A 67 39.61 38.22 17.61
CA THR A 67 38.86 39.50 17.65
C THR A 67 37.52 39.38 16.89
N VAL A 68 36.45 39.80 17.57
CA VAL A 68 35.14 40.13 17.00
C VAL A 68 35.23 41.53 16.38
N PRO A 69 34.65 41.80 15.19
CA PRO A 69 34.38 43.17 14.76
C PRO A 69 32.97 43.59 15.15
N ASP A 70 32.96 44.65 15.95
CA ASP A 70 31.83 45.49 16.36
C ASP A 70 31.36 46.39 15.20
N LEU A 71 30.05 46.58 15.09
CA LEU A 71 29.38 47.67 14.39
C LEU A 71 28.13 48.07 15.20
N GLY A 72 28.33 48.95 16.18
CA GLY A 72 27.27 49.76 16.79
C GLY A 72 26.66 50.77 15.79
N SER A 73 25.65 51.59 16.09
CA SER A 73 24.95 51.99 17.32
C SER A 73 23.70 52.79 16.92
N TYR A 74 22.65 52.85 17.77
CA TYR A 74 22.00 54.06 18.34
C TYR A 74 20.52 53.79 18.79
N PRO A 75 19.94 54.52 19.76
CA PRO A 75 20.16 54.35 21.21
C PRO A 75 18.83 54.26 22.02
N MET A 76 18.89 53.76 23.26
CA MET A 76 17.85 53.98 24.27
C MET A 76 18.48 54.70 25.46
N ALA A 77 17.93 55.87 25.81
CA ALA A 77 18.34 56.63 26.99
C ALA A 77 17.61 56.12 28.26
N PRO A 78 18.25 56.16 29.44
CA PRO A 78 17.77 55.54 30.68
C PRO A 78 17.05 56.55 31.60
N SER A 79 16.11 56.07 32.43
CA SER A 79 15.60 56.86 33.55
C SER A 79 15.45 56.02 34.83
N GLN A 80 16.46 56.18 35.67
CA GLN A 80 16.49 56.28 37.14
C GLN A 80 15.49 55.53 38.02
N LEU A 81 16.06 54.69 38.89
CA LEU A 81 15.53 54.23 40.18
C LEU A 81 16.05 55.15 41.28
N GLU A 82 15.18 55.63 42.17
CA GLU A 82 15.49 55.86 43.59
C GLU A 82 14.22 55.70 44.47
N PRO A 83 14.37 55.42 45.78
CA PRO A 83 13.45 54.63 46.59
C PRO A 83 12.65 55.48 47.60
N GLU A 84 11.51 54.96 48.06
CA GLU A 84 10.72 55.58 49.13
C GLU A 84 10.53 54.62 50.32
N TYR A 85 10.95 55.10 51.49
CA TYR A 85 10.82 54.49 52.82
C TYR A 85 9.38 54.60 53.37
N PRO A 86 8.96 53.69 54.27
CA PRO A 86 7.67 53.77 54.95
C PRO A 86 7.72 54.66 56.20
N THR A 87 6.64 55.41 56.45
CA THR A 87 6.44 56.26 57.64
C THR A 87 5.73 55.50 58.76
N GLU A 88 6.22 55.69 59.99
CA GLU A 88 5.71 55.22 61.29
C GLU A 88 4.45 55.96 61.79
N ASN A 89 3.96 55.46 62.95
CA ASN A 89 2.98 55.95 63.94
C ASN A 89 1.61 55.24 63.87
N ASP A 90 1.05 54.67 64.95
CA ASP A 90 1.12 55.03 66.37
C ASP A 90 0.99 53.84 67.35
N GLN A 91 1.25 54.16 68.61
CA GLN A 91 1.77 53.34 69.71
C GLN A 91 0.66 52.96 70.75
N PRO A 92 0.92 52.60 72.03
CA PRO A 92 0.61 51.27 72.61
C PRO A 92 -0.35 51.28 73.83
N GLU A 93 -0.76 50.10 74.33
CA GLU A 93 -1.13 49.96 75.75
C GLU A 93 -0.59 48.66 76.38
N GLN A 94 0.06 48.84 77.54
CA GLN A 94 0.62 47.82 78.45
C GLN A 94 -0.44 47.26 79.41
N ARG A 95 -0.28 46.01 79.86
CA ARG A 95 -0.32 45.67 81.31
C ARG A 95 0.28 44.29 81.66
N GLN A 96 0.87 44.29 82.84
CA GLN A 96 1.78 43.38 83.54
C GLN A 96 1.28 41.96 83.94
N SER A 97 2.23 41.02 83.91
CA SER A 97 2.57 39.88 84.82
C SER A 97 1.52 39.18 85.72
N VAL A 98 1.56 37.84 85.80
CA VAL A 98 1.89 37.03 87.01
C VAL A 98 2.26 35.58 86.60
N ASP A 99 3.27 35.04 87.30
CA ASP A 99 3.87 33.71 87.26
C ASP A 99 2.92 32.55 87.66
N GLY A 100 3.17 31.34 87.15
CA GLY A 100 2.34 30.16 87.39
C GLY A 100 2.80 28.91 86.65
N SER A 101 3.89 28.30 87.12
CA SER A 101 4.44 27.01 86.66
C SER A 101 3.40 25.88 86.53
N LYS A 102 3.32 25.20 85.36
CA LYS A 102 2.96 23.76 85.22
C LYS A 102 3.25 23.19 83.81
N LYS A 103 4.28 22.33 83.77
CA LYS A 103 4.58 21.17 82.89
C LYS A 103 4.09 21.14 81.42
N ALA A 104 5.08 21.28 80.53
CA ALA A 104 5.40 20.52 79.31
C ALA A 104 4.30 19.79 78.49
N ALA A 105 4.13 20.25 77.24
CA ALA A 105 3.78 19.44 76.07
C ALA A 105 4.76 19.80 74.92
N PRO A 106 5.23 18.85 74.10
CA PRO A 106 6.27 19.10 73.11
C PRO A 106 5.72 19.92 71.94
N LYS A 107 6.43 21.01 71.58
CA LYS A 107 6.24 21.73 70.32
C LYS A 107 6.49 20.76 69.15
N PRO A 108 5.60 20.68 68.13
CA PRO A 108 5.98 20.06 66.87
C PRO A 108 7.11 20.89 66.26
N THR A 109 8.16 20.19 65.86
CA THR A 109 9.27 20.69 65.06
C THR A 109 8.71 21.35 63.81
N GLU A 110 8.86 22.67 63.70
CA GLU A 110 8.73 23.40 62.44
C GLU A 110 9.78 22.85 61.48
N THR A 111 9.37 21.91 60.64
CA THR A 111 10.09 21.56 59.44
C THR A 111 10.00 22.75 58.49
N SER A 112 11.11 23.48 58.39
CA SER A 112 11.54 24.28 57.23
C SER A 112 10.46 24.49 56.16
N ARG A 113 9.67 25.57 56.29
CA ARG A 113 8.98 26.21 55.15
C ARG A 113 10.03 26.88 54.26
N GLY A 114 10.85 26.06 53.59
CA GLY A 114 11.86 26.51 52.65
C GLY A 114 11.21 26.91 51.32
N SER A 115 11.07 28.22 51.10
CA SER A 115 10.88 28.89 49.80
C SER A 115 9.93 28.23 48.78
N LEU A 116 8.63 28.15 49.09
CA LEU A 116 7.55 27.88 48.10
C LEU A 116 7.27 29.07 47.15
N ALA A 117 8.16 30.06 47.09
CA ALA A 117 7.94 31.27 46.32
C ALA A 117 8.00 31.03 44.81
N ARG A 118 8.74 30.05 44.29
CA ARG A 118 8.90 29.79 42.85
C ARG A 118 8.64 28.31 42.54
N ALA A 119 7.93 28.03 41.44
CA ALA A 119 7.70 26.65 41.00
C ALA A 119 9.02 25.94 40.66
N SER A 120 9.28 24.81 41.32
CA SER A 120 10.47 23.98 41.14
C SER A 120 10.11 22.56 40.71
N TRP A 121 10.92 21.98 39.84
CA TRP A 121 10.83 20.56 39.46
C TRP A 121 11.37 19.71 40.61
N LEU A 122 10.59 18.71 41.02
CA LEU A 122 11.07 17.63 41.89
C LEU A 122 11.60 16.49 41.03
N ARG A 123 12.85 16.12 41.27
CA ARG A 123 13.51 15.08 40.49
C ARG A 123 12.91 13.69 40.76
N PRO A 124 13.13 12.72 39.85
CA PRO A 124 12.77 11.34 40.10
C PRO A 124 13.23 10.85 41.49
N GLY A 125 12.30 10.37 42.31
CA GLY A 125 12.55 9.85 43.65
C GLY A 125 12.72 10.89 44.76
N GLU A 126 12.54 12.18 44.48
CA GLU A 126 12.48 13.21 45.52
C GLU A 126 11.10 13.23 46.19
N LEU A 127 11.10 13.24 47.53
CA LEU A 127 9.89 13.28 48.33
C LEU A 127 9.40 14.71 48.54
N ALA A 128 8.09 14.92 48.46
CA ALA A 128 7.45 16.14 48.89
C ALA A 128 6.18 15.89 49.70
N VAL A 129 5.77 16.88 50.49
CA VAL A 129 4.52 16.86 51.24
C VAL A 129 3.66 18.02 50.80
N VAL A 130 2.47 17.74 50.27
CA VAL A 130 1.51 18.75 49.81
C VAL A 130 0.18 18.50 50.50
N ALA A 131 -0.36 19.52 51.19
CA ALA A 131 -1.61 19.42 51.94
C ALA A 131 -1.67 18.19 52.90
N GLY A 132 -0.51 17.83 53.50
CA GLY A 132 -0.39 16.67 54.39
C GLY A 132 -0.27 15.29 53.70
N ILE A 133 -0.18 15.26 52.36
CA ILE A 133 -0.05 14.04 51.56
C ILE A 133 1.40 13.86 51.13
N ASN A 134 1.96 12.67 51.37
CA ASN A 134 3.32 12.34 50.96
C ASN A 134 3.35 11.93 49.48
N LEU A 135 4.19 12.59 48.70
CA LEU A 135 4.45 12.31 47.30
C LEU A 135 5.87 11.70 47.20
N PRO A 136 6.01 10.37 47.07
CA PRO A 136 7.31 9.71 47.24
C PRO A 136 8.21 9.73 45.99
N ASP A 137 7.63 9.92 44.80
CA ASP A 137 8.31 9.59 43.53
C ASP A 137 8.81 10.80 42.73
N GLY A 138 8.49 12.03 43.15
CA GLY A 138 8.81 13.26 42.41
C GLY A 138 8.21 13.30 41.00
N MET A 139 8.97 13.82 40.03
CA MET A 139 8.56 14.05 38.64
C MET A 139 7.37 15.02 38.48
N VAL A 140 7.26 15.98 39.40
CA VAL A 140 6.20 16.97 39.41
C VAL A 140 6.76 18.35 39.69
N TYR A 141 6.05 19.39 39.24
CA TYR A 141 6.35 20.76 39.59
C TYR A 141 5.55 21.19 40.81
N ILE A 142 6.22 21.73 41.83
CA ILE A 142 5.59 22.27 43.03
C ILE A 142 5.99 23.73 43.23
N GLY A 143 5.00 24.60 43.48
CA GLY A 143 5.21 25.98 43.90
C GLY A 143 4.25 26.97 43.23
N ASN A 144 4.48 28.26 43.46
CA ASN A 144 3.61 29.31 42.94
C ASN A 144 3.94 29.67 41.48
N LYS A 145 2.95 29.53 40.59
CA LYS A 145 3.07 29.82 39.15
C LYS A 145 3.33 31.31 38.84
N TYR A 146 2.82 32.24 39.65
CA TYR A 146 2.90 33.69 39.41
C TYR A 146 4.27 34.32 39.71
N LYS A 147 5.21 33.53 40.23
CA LYS A 147 6.57 33.94 40.58
C LYS A 147 7.63 33.14 39.81
N SER A 148 7.20 32.40 38.79
CA SER A 148 8.08 31.65 37.91
C SER A 148 8.51 32.52 36.73
N ASN A 149 9.80 32.52 36.40
CA ASN A 149 10.33 33.13 35.17
C ASN A 149 10.07 32.26 33.92
N ARG A 150 9.34 31.14 34.07
CA ARG A 150 8.94 30.27 32.96
C ARG A 150 7.68 30.86 32.33
N THR A 151 7.73 31.19 31.05
CA THR A 151 6.59 31.70 30.30
C THR A 151 5.51 30.62 30.19
N GLY A 152 4.32 30.90 30.73
CA GLY A 152 3.18 29.97 30.71
C GLY A 152 2.77 29.58 32.13
N ALA A 153 1.51 29.84 32.49
CA ALA A 153 0.90 29.22 33.66
C ALA A 153 0.70 27.74 33.33
N GLU A 154 1.70 26.91 33.60
CA GLU A 154 1.66 25.49 33.26
C GLU A 154 0.50 24.81 34.01
N PRO A 155 -0.45 24.15 33.31
CA PRO A 155 -1.57 23.48 33.95
C PRO A 155 -1.15 22.43 34.99
N ALA A 156 0.03 21.82 34.81
CA ALA A 156 0.60 20.76 35.64
C ALA A 156 1.15 21.21 37.01
N PHE A 157 1.27 22.51 37.27
CA PHE A 157 1.99 22.98 38.47
C PHE A 157 1.13 22.85 39.73
N ILE A 158 1.62 22.06 40.68
CA ILE A 158 0.98 21.87 41.98
C ILE A 158 1.28 23.11 42.84
N ASN A 159 0.25 23.91 43.09
CA ASN A 159 0.34 25.07 43.98
C ASN A 159 -0.11 24.68 45.40
N PRO A 160 0.80 24.58 46.39
CA PRO A 160 0.46 24.16 47.74
C PRO A 160 -0.41 25.14 48.53
N SER A 161 -0.61 26.35 48.02
CA SER A 161 -1.48 27.37 48.64
C SER A 161 -2.95 27.22 48.27
N MET A 162 -3.32 26.28 47.40
CA MET A 162 -4.71 26.06 46.99
C MET A 162 -5.41 25.07 47.91
N ASP A 163 -6.73 25.24 48.06
CA ASP A 163 -7.53 24.37 48.91
C ASP A 163 -7.60 22.94 48.35
N VAL A 164 -7.45 21.97 49.26
CA VAL A 164 -7.50 20.54 49.02
C VAL A 164 -8.48 19.93 50.02
N ALA A 165 -9.40 19.08 49.56
CA ALA A 165 -10.38 18.44 50.43
C ALA A 165 -9.70 17.55 51.50
N ALA A 166 -10.24 17.55 52.73
CA ALA A 166 -9.65 16.81 53.85
C ALA A 166 -9.86 15.29 53.72
N ASN A 167 -11.05 14.88 53.27
CA ASN A 167 -11.42 13.48 53.14
C ASN A 167 -10.75 12.83 51.93
N GLU A 168 -10.63 11.51 51.96
CA GLU A 168 -10.18 10.76 50.80
C GLU A 168 -11.26 10.77 49.71
N ILE A 169 -10.84 10.92 48.46
CA ILE A 169 -11.71 10.94 47.28
C ILE A 169 -11.32 9.78 46.39
N ASP A 170 -12.32 9.10 45.82
CA ASP A 170 -12.08 8.05 44.84
C ASP A 170 -11.50 8.67 43.55
N SER A 171 -10.28 8.25 43.20
CA SER A 171 -9.56 8.72 42.02
C SER A 171 -10.20 8.29 40.69
N SER A 172 -11.19 7.41 40.70
CA SER A 172 -11.96 7.03 39.50
C SER A 172 -13.08 8.01 39.14
N LEU A 173 -13.39 8.96 40.03
CA LEU A 173 -14.45 9.94 39.77
C LEU A 173 -13.99 10.98 38.73
N PRO A 174 -14.83 11.29 37.72
CA PRO A 174 -14.53 12.27 36.68
C PRO A 174 -14.75 13.69 37.22
N LEU A 175 -13.83 14.15 38.07
CA LEU A 175 -13.87 15.48 38.70
C LEU A 175 -13.05 16.53 37.93
N ILE A 176 -12.40 16.13 36.84
CA ILE A 176 -11.56 16.98 35.99
C ILE A 176 -12.18 17.06 34.59
N ASP A 177 -12.21 18.28 34.04
CA ASP A 177 -12.66 18.53 32.67
C ASP A 177 -11.64 18.02 31.64
N ASN A 178 -12.06 17.94 30.37
CA ASN A 178 -11.24 17.43 29.25
C ASN A 178 -9.91 18.20 29.01
N ALA A 179 -9.72 19.38 29.62
CA ALA A 179 -8.49 20.17 29.59
C ALA A 179 -7.99 20.41 31.04
N PRO A 180 -7.30 19.43 31.65
CA PRO A 180 -6.89 19.51 33.06
C PRO A 180 -6.00 20.71 33.36
N ASP A 181 -6.35 21.50 34.38
CA ASP A 181 -5.49 22.52 34.98
C ASP A 181 -5.64 22.46 36.50
N TYR A 182 -4.53 22.20 37.20
CA TYR A 182 -4.50 22.05 38.66
C TYR A 182 -5.11 23.27 39.37
N SER A 183 -4.93 24.47 38.79
CA SER A 183 -5.42 25.70 39.37
C SER A 183 -6.92 25.91 39.23
N THR A 184 -7.57 25.31 38.24
CA THR A 184 -9.03 25.38 38.07
C THR A 184 -9.76 24.19 38.70
N CYS A 185 -9.06 23.09 39.00
CA CYS A 185 -9.61 21.93 39.68
C CYS A 185 -10.34 22.27 40.99
N SER A 186 -11.41 21.54 41.32
CA SER A 186 -12.05 21.64 42.64
C SER A 186 -11.13 21.11 43.75
N PRO A 187 -11.35 21.47 45.03
CA PRO A 187 -10.59 20.91 46.15
C PRO A 187 -10.62 19.36 46.20
N GLU A 188 -11.73 18.75 45.80
CA GLU A 188 -11.91 17.29 45.71
C GLU A 188 -11.06 16.70 44.57
N ALA A 189 -11.06 17.33 43.39
CA ALA A 189 -10.23 16.91 42.26
C ALA A 189 -8.73 17.02 42.60
N ARG A 190 -8.30 18.10 43.26
CA ARG A 190 -6.90 18.23 43.73
C ARG A 190 -6.54 17.15 44.74
N ARG A 191 -7.46 16.80 45.65
CA ARG A 191 -7.27 15.73 46.64
C ARG A 191 -7.09 14.38 45.97
N ALA A 192 -7.99 14.01 45.06
CA ALA A 192 -7.91 12.78 44.27
C ALA A 192 -6.60 12.69 43.45
N TYR A 193 -6.20 13.80 42.80
CA TYR A 193 -4.93 13.85 42.06
C TYR A 193 -3.72 13.59 42.96
N LEU A 194 -3.64 14.25 44.12
CA LEU A 194 -2.54 14.06 45.07
C LEU A 194 -2.52 12.65 45.67
N GLN A 195 -3.70 12.05 45.90
CA GLN A 195 -3.80 10.65 46.33
C GLN A 195 -3.25 9.70 45.27
N TRP A 196 -3.67 9.87 44.01
CA TRP A 196 -3.16 9.08 42.89
C TRP A 196 -1.63 9.20 42.73
N LEU A 197 -1.07 10.40 42.92
CA LEU A 197 0.39 10.60 42.95
C LEU A 197 1.05 9.87 44.13
N SER A 198 0.44 9.90 45.32
CA SER A 198 0.97 9.25 46.54
C SER A 198 0.97 7.72 46.45
N GLU A 199 0.03 7.14 45.71
CA GLU A 199 -0.08 5.70 45.44
C GLU A 199 0.88 5.22 44.33
N GLY A 200 1.76 6.12 43.86
CA GLY A 200 2.76 5.84 42.84
C GLY A 200 2.21 5.77 41.42
N ARG A 201 1.04 6.38 41.15
CA ARG A 201 0.45 6.51 39.81
C ARG A 201 0.17 5.16 39.15
N LYS A 202 -0.43 4.23 39.90
CA LYS A 202 -0.64 2.82 39.46
C LYS A 202 -2.09 2.40 39.34
N SER A 203 -3.04 3.17 39.89
CA SER A 203 -4.46 2.80 39.88
C SER A 203 -5.02 2.73 38.45
N PRO A 204 -5.40 1.55 37.92
CA PRO A 204 -5.83 1.42 36.52
C PRO A 204 -7.14 2.14 36.20
N ASN A 205 -7.96 2.39 37.23
CA ASN A 205 -9.27 3.00 37.11
C ASN A 205 -9.26 4.51 37.40
N ALA A 206 -8.08 5.11 37.63
CA ALA A 206 -7.98 6.54 37.85
C ALA A 206 -8.54 7.31 36.63
N ASP A 207 -9.24 8.41 36.89
CA ASP A 207 -9.71 9.29 35.85
C ASP A 207 -8.54 9.79 34.99
N ILE A 208 -8.72 9.79 33.68
CA ILE A 208 -7.65 10.08 32.73
C ILE A 208 -7.15 11.52 32.85
N GLY A 209 -7.98 12.45 33.35
CA GLY A 209 -7.60 13.83 33.60
C GLY A 209 -6.42 13.97 34.55
N TYR A 210 -6.34 13.11 35.57
CA TYR A 210 -5.19 13.06 36.49
C TYR A 210 -3.90 12.61 35.79
N VAL A 211 -4.01 11.63 34.88
CA VAL A 211 -2.88 11.14 34.09
C VAL A 211 -2.38 12.22 33.14
N PHE A 212 -3.28 12.94 32.45
CA PHE A 212 -2.93 14.06 31.59
C PHE A 212 -2.28 15.21 32.36
N LEU A 213 -2.81 15.56 33.54
CA LEU A 213 -2.25 16.62 34.38
C LEU A 213 -0.79 16.32 34.78
N PHE A 214 -0.48 15.06 35.10
CA PHE A 214 0.90 14.62 35.34
C PHE A 214 1.74 14.59 34.05
N PHE A 215 1.17 14.08 32.95
CA PHE A 215 1.85 14.02 31.65
C PHE A 215 2.27 15.40 31.15
N TYR A 216 1.46 16.45 31.37
CA TYR A 216 1.82 17.83 31.04
C TYR A 216 3.10 18.29 31.75
N GLY A 217 3.33 17.84 33.00
CA GLY A 217 4.57 18.10 33.72
C GLY A 217 5.78 17.42 33.06
N LEU A 218 5.62 16.16 32.64
CA LEU A 218 6.67 15.44 31.91
C LEU A 218 6.98 16.13 30.58
N GLU A 219 5.92 16.50 29.85
CA GLU A 219 5.99 17.18 28.56
C GLU A 219 6.73 18.52 28.67
N HIS A 220 6.39 19.36 29.66
CA HIS A 220 7.13 20.60 29.93
C HIS A 220 8.60 20.34 30.28
N ARG A 221 8.89 19.31 31.09
CA ARG A 221 10.27 18.95 31.45
C ARG A 221 11.10 18.57 30.21
N ILE A 222 10.48 17.85 29.29
CA ILE A 222 11.11 17.36 28.05
C ILE A 222 11.27 18.48 27.02
N LEU A 223 10.23 19.28 26.81
CA LEU A 223 10.17 20.23 25.70
C LEU A 223 10.76 21.59 26.03
N ILE A 224 10.52 22.10 27.24
CA ILE A 224 10.93 23.44 27.65
C ILE A 224 12.22 23.38 28.46
N ASP A 225 12.23 22.63 29.57
CA ASP A 225 13.38 22.64 30.47
C ASP A 225 14.62 22.03 29.81
N ALA A 226 14.51 20.90 29.12
CA ALA A 226 15.66 20.25 28.50
C ALA A 226 16.23 20.98 27.28
N ALA A 227 15.54 21.99 26.75
CA ALA A 227 16.08 22.90 25.75
C ALA A 227 17.16 23.82 26.33
N ILE A 228 17.10 24.11 27.64
CA ILE A 228 17.95 25.11 28.31
C ILE A 228 18.85 24.45 29.39
N ASP A 229 18.37 23.39 30.05
CA ASP A 229 19.02 22.70 31.15
C ASP A 229 19.57 21.31 30.74
N PRO A 230 20.90 21.11 30.71
CA PRO A 230 21.52 19.82 30.42
C PRO A 230 21.16 18.73 31.45
N VAL A 231 20.81 19.10 32.68
CA VAL A 231 20.40 18.14 33.72
C VAL A 231 19.05 17.53 33.36
N ALA A 232 18.08 18.36 32.93
CA ALA A 232 16.79 17.88 32.43
C ALA A 232 16.96 16.93 31.24
N LYS A 233 17.90 17.20 30.33
CA LYS A 233 18.20 16.32 29.18
C LYS A 233 18.76 14.95 29.57
N LYS A 234 19.49 14.86 30.70
CA LYS A 234 19.98 13.59 31.26
C LYS A 234 18.87 12.74 31.88
N GLU A 235 17.73 13.34 32.22
CA GLU A 235 16.58 12.63 32.81
C GLU A 235 15.75 11.86 31.76
N PHE A 236 15.96 12.11 30.46
CA PHE A 236 15.15 11.50 29.37
C PHE A 236 14.95 9.99 29.49
N PRO A 237 15.97 9.14 29.75
CA PRO A 237 15.74 7.70 29.86
C PRO A 237 14.76 7.30 30.98
N ILE A 238 14.76 8.05 32.08
CA ILE A 238 13.86 7.81 33.21
C ILE A 238 12.44 8.29 32.86
N LEU A 239 12.32 9.45 32.21
CA LEU A 239 11.02 9.99 31.77
C LEU A 239 10.39 9.10 30.69
N GLU A 240 11.18 8.60 29.73
CA GLU A 240 10.73 7.63 28.73
C GLU A 240 10.23 6.34 29.38
N THR A 241 10.92 5.85 30.41
CA THR A 241 10.50 4.67 31.17
C THR A 241 9.16 4.91 31.86
N GLU A 242 8.95 6.09 32.43
CA GLU A 242 7.70 6.46 33.08
C GLU A 242 6.55 6.61 32.07
N ILE A 243 6.77 7.26 30.92
CA ILE A 243 5.77 7.38 29.85
C ILE A 243 5.36 5.99 29.34
N ASN A 244 6.33 5.09 29.12
CA ASN A 244 6.05 3.70 28.74
C ASN A 244 5.28 2.94 29.81
N ARG A 245 5.56 3.19 31.10
CA ARG A 245 4.80 2.60 32.21
C ARG A 245 3.35 3.09 32.23
N LEU A 246 3.13 4.39 32.05
CA LEU A 246 1.79 4.97 31.94
C LEU A 246 1.04 4.42 30.73
N LEU A 247 1.69 4.28 29.57
CA LEU A 247 1.11 3.66 28.37
C LEU A 247 0.66 2.21 28.63
N LYS A 248 1.41 1.43 29.41
CA LYS A 248 1.01 0.06 29.76
C LYS A 248 -0.26 0.01 30.61
N ILE A 249 -0.51 1.01 31.44
CA ILE A 249 -1.67 1.07 32.36
C ILE A 249 -2.87 1.72 31.66
N TYR A 250 -2.65 2.88 31.02
CA TYR A 250 -3.69 3.78 30.52
C TYR A 250 -3.78 3.85 29.00
N GLY A 251 -2.95 3.10 28.25
CA GLY A 251 -2.90 3.14 26.78
C GLY A 251 -4.16 2.65 26.07
N LYS A 252 -5.18 2.17 26.79
CA LYS A 252 -6.52 1.93 26.25
C LYS A 252 -7.26 3.23 25.90
N ASN A 253 -6.89 4.35 26.53
CA ASN A 253 -7.42 5.66 26.16
C ASN A 253 -6.71 6.14 24.89
N ASN A 254 -7.46 6.30 23.80
CA ASN A 254 -6.92 6.64 22.47
C ASN A 254 -6.16 7.98 22.47
N ALA A 255 -6.69 9.00 23.16
CA ALA A 255 -6.06 10.33 23.21
C ALA A 255 -4.72 10.28 23.94
N PHE A 256 -4.68 9.69 25.15
CA PHE A 256 -3.44 9.56 25.91
C PHE A 256 -2.41 8.71 25.16
N ASN A 257 -2.86 7.60 24.56
CA ASN A 257 -2.01 6.73 23.75
C ASN A 257 -1.36 7.52 22.60
N HIS A 258 -2.15 8.29 21.84
CA HIS A 258 -1.65 9.12 20.75
C HIS A 258 -0.57 10.12 21.20
N TYR A 259 -0.85 10.96 22.20
CA TYR A 259 0.11 11.97 22.66
C TYR A 259 1.38 11.37 23.26
N ALA A 260 1.26 10.31 24.06
CA ALA A 260 2.39 9.65 24.69
C ALA A 260 3.27 8.92 23.66
N GLN A 261 2.68 8.24 22.67
CA GLN A 261 3.44 7.62 21.58
C GLN A 261 4.18 8.67 20.73
N ASN A 262 3.51 9.77 20.36
CA ASN A 262 4.13 10.84 19.58
C ASN A 262 5.28 11.51 20.35
N LEU A 263 5.16 11.68 21.67
CA LEU A 263 6.23 12.23 22.49
C LEU A 263 7.44 11.28 22.54
N LEU A 264 7.20 9.97 22.63
CA LEU A 264 8.27 8.98 22.55
C LEU A 264 8.96 8.96 21.19
N VAL A 265 8.21 9.17 20.09
CA VAL A 265 8.80 9.33 18.74
C VAL A 265 9.65 10.60 18.68
N TYR A 266 9.18 11.71 19.24
CA TYR A 266 9.94 12.96 19.33
C TYR A 266 11.23 12.81 20.16
N LEU A 267 11.18 12.04 21.24
CA LEU A 267 12.35 11.72 22.07
C LEU A 267 13.33 10.73 21.42
N SER A 268 12.86 9.97 20.42
CA SER A 268 13.63 8.86 19.89
C SER A 268 14.95 9.33 19.29
N ARG A 269 16.04 8.77 19.84
CA ARG A 269 17.41 9.11 19.45
C ARG A 269 17.84 8.17 18.33
N VAL A 270 17.34 8.40 17.13
CA VAL A 270 17.87 7.70 15.96
C VAL A 270 19.26 8.28 15.67
N ASN A 271 20.29 7.43 15.71
CA ASN A 271 21.64 7.85 15.41
C ASN A 271 21.78 8.09 13.90
N ILE A 272 21.81 9.36 13.50
CA ILE A 272 21.88 9.76 12.09
C ILE A 272 23.29 9.50 11.50
N GLU A 273 24.32 9.43 12.34
CA GLU A 273 25.70 9.16 11.90
C GLU A 273 25.89 7.69 11.49
N GLU A 274 25.10 6.79 12.06
CA GLU A 274 25.08 5.38 11.67
C GLU A 274 24.27 5.20 10.38
N LYS A 275 24.86 4.52 9.40
CA LYS A 275 24.22 4.23 8.11
C LYS A 275 23.22 3.08 8.27
N LEU A 276 22.00 3.42 8.71
CA LEU A 276 20.92 2.46 8.99
C LEU A 276 20.61 1.58 7.78
N TYR A 277 20.70 2.12 6.56
CA TYR A 277 20.43 1.38 5.34
C TYR A 277 21.38 0.20 5.06
N LEU A 278 22.52 0.12 5.77
CA LEU A 278 23.43 -1.04 5.72
C LEU A 278 22.97 -2.20 6.60
N SER A 279 22.06 -1.95 7.54
CA SER A 279 21.43 -2.95 8.40
C SER A 279 20.06 -3.35 7.86
N SER A 280 19.52 -4.46 8.38
CA SER A 280 18.14 -4.87 8.07
C SER A 280 17.15 -3.77 8.46
N PRO A 281 16.11 -3.53 7.63
CA PRO A 281 15.14 -2.48 7.90
C PRO A 281 14.38 -2.75 9.20
N PRO A 282 13.89 -1.69 9.88
CA PRO A 282 13.16 -1.84 11.14
C PRO A 282 11.86 -2.64 10.93
N SER A 283 11.52 -3.52 11.87
CA SER A 283 10.28 -4.29 11.81
C SER A 283 9.05 -3.39 12.00
N THR A 284 8.14 -3.39 11.04
CA THR A 284 6.89 -2.64 11.07
C THR A 284 5.81 -3.50 11.74
N ARG A 285 5.66 -3.40 13.06
CA ARG A 285 4.72 -4.28 13.78
C ARG A 285 3.27 -3.80 13.79
N ASN A 286 3.00 -2.52 13.53
CA ASN A 286 1.65 -1.96 13.62
C ASN A 286 1.38 -1.02 12.44
N ALA A 287 0.15 -1.06 11.91
CA ALA A 287 -0.34 -0.06 10.98
C ALA A 287 -0.51 1.27 11.72
N SER A 288 0.51 2.13 11.68
CA SER A 288 0.42 3.51 12.17
C SER A 288 0.07 4.44 11.01
N THR A 289 -0.61 5.56 11.31
CA THR A 289 -0.89 6.60 10.31
C THR A 289 0.41 7.21 9.74
N GLU A 290 1.50 7.18 10.52
CA GLU A 290 2.80 7.73 10.17
C GLU A 290 3.86 6.63 10.04
N LEU A 291 4.85 6.88 9.18
CA LEU A 291 5.95 5.95 8.93
C LEU A 291 6.93 5.95 10.12
N PRO A 292 7.49 4.78 10.52
CA PRO A 292 8.49 4.73 11.58
C PRO A 292 9.70 5.63 11.27
N LEU A 293 10.14 6.40 12.27
CA LEU A 293 11.24 7.35 12.09
C LEU A 293 12.53 6.68 11.57
N ALA A 294 12.92 5.54 12.13
CA ALA A 294 14.13 4.83 11.71
C ALA A 294 14.09 4.44 10.21
N LEU A 295 12.89 4.13 9.70
CA LEU A 295 12.67 3.85 8.29
C LEU A 295 12.83 5.14 7.46
N LEU A 296 12.23 6.26 7.88
CA LEU A 296 12.39 7.55 7.21
C LEU A 296 13.85 8.03 7.16
N VAL A 297 14.59 7.87 8.25
CA VAL A 297 16.02 8.21 8.33
C VAL A 297 16.82 7.36 7.33
N GLY A 298 16.61 6.03 7.29
CA GLY A 298 17.32 5.17 6.35
C GLY A 298 16.98 5.45 4.88
N LEU A 299 15.71 5.76 4.57
CA LEU A 299 15.31 6.19 3.23
C LEU A 299 15.95 7.53 2.83
N GLY A 300 16.03 8.48 3.77
CA GLY A 300 16.74 9.75 3.56
C GLY A 300 18.24 9.56 3.33
N GLN A 301 18.88 8.67 4.08
CA GLN A 301 20.29 8.33 3.90
C GLN A 301 20.54 7.68 2.53
N LEU A 302 19.68 6.75 2.08
CA LEU A 302 19.76 6.15 0.74
C LEU A 302 19.71 7.22 -0.36
N ALA A 303 18.88 8.24 -0.20
CA ALA A 303 18.81 9.36 -1.15
C ALA A 303 20.07 10.22 -1.13
N VAL A 304 20.59 10.59 0.05
CA VAL A 304 21.82 11.40 0.15
C VAL A 304 23.04 10.66 -0.39
N ASP A 305 23.19 9.39 -0.02
CA ASP A 305 24.33 8.55 -0.44
C ASP A 305 24.18 8.00 -1.86
N GLN A 306 23.07 8.31 -2.55
CA GLN A 306 22.75 7.85 -3.90
C GLN A 306 22.91 6.33 -4.06
N LYS A 307 22.38 5.58 -3.09
CA LYS A 307 22.37 4.12 -3.09
C LYS A 307 21.00 3.61 -3.55
N PRO A 308 20.96 2.48 -4.30
CA PRO A 308 19.69 1.91 -4.74
C PRO A 308 18.86 1.43 -3.56
N LEU A 309 17.54 1.63 -3.64
CA LEU A 309 16.59 1.12 -2.66
C LEU A 309 16.52 -0.40 -2.76
N SER A 310 17.13 -1.10 -1.81
CA SER A 310 17.15 -2.57 -1.80
C SER A 310 15.74 -3.15 -1.63
N ALA A 311 15.55 -4.40 -2.08
CA ALA A 311 14.26 -5.08 -2.01
C ALA A 311 13.70 -5.19 -0.57
N GLU A 312 14.58 -5.34 0.43
CA GLU A 312 14.19 -5.43 1.84
C GLU A 312 13.66 -4.09 2.36
N TRP A 313 14.36 -2.99 2.04
CA TRP A 313 13.93 -1.64 2.42
C TRP A 313 12.68 -1.20 1.67
N ALA A 314 12.52 -1.59 0.40
CA ALA A 314 11.30 -1.37 -0.36
C ALA A 314 10.09 -2.11 0.23
N LEU A 315 10.28 -3.34 0.69
CA LEU A 315 9.25 -4.12 1.37
C LEU A 315 8.85 -3.44 2.69
N ALA A 316 9.82 -3.11 3.55
CA ALA A 316 9.55 -2.44 4.82
C ALA A 316 8.85 -1.09 4.64
N TRP A 317 9.19 -0.34 3.59
CA TRP A 317 8.47 0.89 3.26
C TRP A 317 7.03 0.60 2.85
N GLY A 318 6.80 -0.34 1.93
CA GLY A 318 5.44 -0.68 1.51
C GLY A 318 4.56 -1.25 2.62
N GLU A 319 5.13 -2.05 3.53
CA GLU A 319 4.41 -2.58 4.70
C GLU A 319 4.04 -1.50 5.72
N ALA A 320 4.94 -0.52 5.92
CA ALA A 320 4.72 0.61 6.83
C ALA A 320 3.73 1.65 6.28
N ASP A 321 3.70 1.85 4.96
CA ASP A 321 2.95 2.95 4.34
C ASP A 321 1.47 2.58 4.18
N PRO A 322 0.53 3.24 4.89
CA PRO A 322 -0.89 2.93 4.80
C PRO A 322 -1.48 3.14 3.40
N VAL A 323 -0.83 3.95 2.56
CA VAL A 323 -1.27 4.22 1.18
C VAL A 323 -0.95 3.05 0.26
N ILE A 324 0.12 2.32 0.53
CA ILE A 324 0.54 1.14 -0.25
C ILE A 324 -0.16 -0.11 0.28
N ASN A 325 -0.19 -0.27 1.61
CA ASN A 325 -0.72 -1.45 2.29
C ASN A 325 -2.26 -1.44 2.45
N GLN A 326 -2.94 -0.45 1.88
CA GLN A 326 -4.39 -0.30 2.03
C GLN A 326 -5.10 -1.53 1.44
N ASN A 327 -5.79 -2.30 2.30
CA ASN A 327 -6.52 -3.53 1.95
C ASN A 327 -5.69 -4.79 1.72
N ILE A 328 -4.40 -4.80 2.08
CA ILE A 328 -3.56 -5.99 1.99
C ILE A 328 -3.55 -6.69 3.35
N SER A 329 -4.16 -7.87 3.43
CA SER A 329 -4.15 -8.71 4.64
C SER A 329 -3.49 -10.05 4.34
N MET A 330 -2.16 -10.10 4.50
CA MET A 330 -1.34 -11.28 4.20
C MET A 330 -0.75 -11.92 5.46
N VAL A 331 -1.45 -11.78 6.59
CA VAL A 331 -0.99 -12.20 7.92
C VAL A 331 -0.58 -13.68 7.96
N HIS A 332 -1.31 -14.54 7.24
CA HIS A 332 -1.06 -15.98 7.27
C HIS A 332 0.06 -16.44 6.32
N CYS A 333 0.51 -15.56 5.42
CA CYS A 333 1.53 -15.84 4.41
C CYS A 333 2.64 -14.77 4.32
N ALA A 334 2.88 -14.00 5.39
CA ALA A 334 3.85 -12.88 5.40
C ALA A 334 5.24 -13.25 4.86
N ASN A 335 5.80 -14.40 5.25
CA ASN A 335 7.12 -14.85 4.79
C ASN A 335 7.14 -15.16 3.28
N VAL A 336 6.06 -15.77 2.78
CA VAL A 336 5.89 -16.14 1.37
C VAL A 336 5.68 -14.87 0.53
N PHE A 337 4.85 -13.94 1.03
CA PHE A 337 4.63 -12.63 0.44
C PHE A 337 5.93 -11.84 0.33
N SER A 338 6.71 -11.77 1.41
CA SER A 338 8.02 -11.10 1.44
C SER A 338 8.96 -11.66 0.37
N SER A 339 9.01 -12.98 0.24
CA SER A 339 9.87 -13.66 -0.74
C SER A 339 9.44 -13.35 -2.18
N LEU A 340 8.13 -13.41 -2.46
CA LEU A 340 7.58 -13.12 -3.79
C LEU A 340 7.79 -11.64 -4.18
N PHE A 341 7.55 -10.73 -3.23
CA PHE A 341 7.78 -9.30 -3.42
C PHE A 341 9.23 -9.03 -3.80
N GLN A 342 10.19 -9.56 -3.03
CA GLN A 342 11.60 -9.35 -3.31
C GLN A 342 12.02 -9.92 -4.68
N GLN A 343 11.49 -11.08 -5.08
CA GLN A 343 11.77 -11.65 -6.41
C GLN A 343 11.24 -10.74 -7.53
N ARG A 344 9.99 -10.28 -7.44
CA ARG A 344 9.39 -9.40 -8.44
C ARG A 344 10.05 -8.02 -8.48
N TYR A 345 10.38 -7.47 -7.32
CA TYR A 345 11.11 -6.22 -7.22
C TYR A 345 12.48 -6.32 -7.91
N ARG A 346 13.25 -7.38 -7.64
CA ARG A 346 14.54 -7.62 -8.31
C ARG A 346 14.40 -7.86 -9.81
N ALA A 347 13.34 -8.55 -10.25
CA ALA A 347 13.08 -8.75 -11.66
C ALA A 347 12.78 -7.44 -12.41
N GLN A 348 12.09 -6.49 -11.76
CA GLN A 348 11.69 -5.22 -12.37
C GLN A 348 12.76 -4.12 -12.24
N TYR A 349 13.47 -4.06 -11.10
CA TYR A 349 14.37 -2.95 -10.77
C TYR A 349 15.81 -3.39 -10.46
N GLY A 350 16.15 -4.68 -10.59
CA GLY A 350 17.48 -5.20 -10.28
C GLY A 350 17.86 -4.97 -8.83
N ASP A 351 18.95 -4.24 -8.60
CA ASP A 351 19.41 -3.85 -7.26
C ASP A 351 18.51 -2.79 -6.58
N GLY A 352 17.61 -2.16 -7.34
CA GLY A 352 16.68 -1.13 -6.88
C GLY A 352 16.79 0.18 -7.65
N PHE A 353 15.79 1.05 -7.49
CA PHE A 353 15.84 2.40 -8.05
C PHE A 353 16.46 3.40 -7.07
N LEU A 354 17.05 4.47 -7.61
CA LEU A 354 17.62 5.56 -6.82
C LEU A 354 16.52 6.49 -6.29
N LEU A 355 16.69 6.94 -5.05
CA LEU A 355 15.85 7.94 -4.42
C LEU A 355 16.45 9.34 -4.66
N PRO A 356 15.69 10.28 -5.22
CA PRO A 356 16.14 11.65 -5.39
C PRO A 356 16.23 12.37 -4.05
N VAL A 357 17.17 13.30 -3.94
CA VAL A 357 17.21 14.24 -2.82
C VAL A 357 16.17 15.33 -3.10
N ASN A 358 15.01 15.24 -2.47
CA ASN A 358 13.99 16.29 -2.54
C ASN A 358 14.33 17.47 -1.61
N LYS A 359 13.67 18.61 -1.84
CA LYS A 359 13.88 19.82 -1.04
C LYS A 359 13.29 19.70 0.37
N THR A 360 12.24 18.88 0.53
CA THR A 360 11.59 18.69 1.82
C THR A 360 12.52 17.97 2.78
N LYS A 361 12.96 18.66 3.84
CA LYS A 361 13.80 18.09 4.90
C LYS A 361 13.00 17.17 5.81
N LEU A 362 13.66 16.15 6.37
CA LEU A 362 13.08 15.26 7.36
C LEU A 362 12.97 16.00 8.71
N LEU A 363 11.73 16.31 9.06
CA LEU A 363 11.36 16.98 10.30
C LEU A 363 10.47 16.05 11.12
N ILE A 364 10.78 15.88 12.40
CA ILE A 364 9.83 15.35 13.37
C ILE A 364 9.09 16.50 13.96
N PHE A 365 7.77 16.37 14.00
CA PHE A 365 6.89 17.34 14.61
C PHE A 365 6.20 16.72 15.81
N TYR A 366 6.08 17.48 16.90
CA TYR A 366 5.32 17.09 18.07
C TYR A 366 4.28 18.15 18.43
N ARG A 367 3.02 17.72 18.59
CA ARG A 367 1.95 18.55 19.13
C ARG A 367 1.78 18.25 20.62
N PRO A 368 1.99 19.22 21.50
CA PRO A 368 1.78 19.02 22.93
C PRO A 368 0.33 18.72 23.28
N ALA A 369 0.14 17.92 24.32
CA ALA A 369 -1.15 17.72 24.96
C ALA A 369 -1.48 18.85 25.94
N SER A 370 -0.47 19.48 26.57
CA SER A 370 -0.63 20.55 27.56
C SER A 370 -1.21 21.81 26.94
N ALA A 371 -2.31 22.28 27.51
CA ALA A 371 -2.90 23.58 27.14
C ALA A 371 -1.92 24.75 27.35
N GLY A 372 -0.96 24.62 28.28
CA GLY A 372 0.06 25.65 28.56
C GLY A 372 1.14 25.76 27.48
N LEU A 373 1.31 24.70 26.67
CA LEU A 373 2.27 24.64 25.57
C LEU A 373 1.61 24.81 24.19
N MET A 374 0.29 25.02 24.16
CA MET A 374 -0.47 25.24 22.94
C MET A 374 0.00 26.52 22.23
N GLY A 375 0.24 26.43 20.92
CA GLY A 375 0.76 27.52 20.09
C GLY A 375 2.28 27.61 20.03
N GLN A 376 3.01 26.73 20.72
CA GLN A 376 4.45 26.55 20.52
C GLN A 376 4.71 25.40 19.54
N GLU A 377 5.61 25.61 18.58
CA GLU A 377 5.98 24.59 17.60
C GLU A 377 7.21 23.81 18.08
N PHE A 378 7.06 22.49 18.21
CA PHE A 378 8.17 21.60 18.55
C PHE A 378 8.55 20.78 17.31
N PHE A 379 9.65 21.17 16.69
CA PHE A 379 10.21 20.46 15.54
C PHE A 379 11.67 20.09 15.79
N GLN A 380 12.02 18.87 15.41
CA GLN A 380 13.40 18.40 15.38
C GLN A 380 13.78 18.06 13.94
N GLN A 381 14.78 18.77 13.42
CA GLN A 381 15.35 18.45 12.11
C GLN A 381 16.36 17.30 12.24
N MET A 382 16.18 16.27 11.42
CA MET A 382 17.06 15.10 11.39
C MET A 382 18.23 15.33 10.44
N GLY A 383 19.19 16.14 10.89
CA GLY A 383 20.37 16.51 10.10
C GLY A 383 19.98 17.16 8.77
N ASP A 384 20.72 16.87 7.70
CA ASP A 384 20.40 17.36 6.35
C ASP A 384 19.56 16.40 5.50
N LEU A 385 18.97 15.38 6.13
CA LEU A 385 18.28 14.31 5.42
C LEU A 385 16.99 14.79 4.74
N PRO A 386 16.72 14.34 3.50
CA PRO A 386 15.47 14.55 2.80
C PRO A 386 14.35 13.63 3.33
N ASN A 387 13.11 14.12 3.33
CA ASN A 387 11.93 13.29 3.54
C ASN A 387 11.41 12.72 2.21
N VAL A 388 11.95 11.58 1.82
CA VAL A 388 11.65 10.92 0.55
C VAL A 388 10.22 10.38 0.50
N ALA A 389 9.61 10.08 1.66
CA ALA A 389 8.27 9.52 1.73
C ALA A 389 7.18 10.51 1.25
N VAL A 390 7.48 11.80 1.09
CA VAL A 390 6.50 12.76 0.55
C VAL A 390 6.21 12.51 -0.94
N CYS A 391 7.21 12.02 -1.69
CA CYS A 391 7.12 11.84 -3.13
C CYS A 391 6.17 10.69 -3.52
N LYS A 392 5.08 11.05 -4.19
CA LYS A 392 4.05 10.10 -4.65
C LYS A 392 4.57 9.11 -5.69
N ALA A 393 5.46 9.54 -6.58
CA ALA A 393 5.97 8.72 -7.68
C ALA A 393 6.66 7.42 -7.21
N HIS A 394 7.32 7.43 -6.04
CA HIS A 394 7.95 6.21 -5.50
C HIS A 394 6.94 5.23 -4.94
N ARG A 395 5.88 5.72 -4.27
CA ARG A 395 4.77 4.86 -3.83
C ARG A 395 4.08 4.21 -5.02
N ASP A 396 3.86 4.98 -6.09
CA ASP A 396 3.23 4.51 -7.32
C ASP A 396 4.06 3.44 -8.06
N LYS A 397 5.38 3.39 -7.83
CA LYS A 397 6.25 2.31 -8.33
C LYS A 397 6.16 1.03 -7.50
N LEU A 398 5.95 1.13 -6.19
CA LEU A 398 5.90 -0.02 -5.28
C LEU A 398 4.51 -0.68 -5.25
N ARG A 399 3.45 0.13 -5.29
CA ARG A 399 2.05 -0.32 -5.18
C ARG A 399 1.66 -1.42 -6.18
N PRO A 400 1.96 -1.33 -7.49
CA PRO A 400 1.62 -2.39 -8.44
C PRO A 400 2.27 -3.73 -8.11
N ILE A 401 3.47 -3.74 -7.53
CA ILE A 401 4.15 -4.98 -7.13
C ILE A 401 3.41 -5.60 -5.94
N PHE A 402 3.04 -4.80 -4.95
CA PHE A 402 2.25 -5.26 -3.80
C PHE A 402 0.89 -5.84 -4.23
N GLU A 403 0.14 -5.12 -5.08
CA GLU A 403 -1.16 -5.55 -5.61
C GLU A 403 -1.03 -6.87 -6.38
N ALA A 404 -0.03 -6.99 -7.25
CA ALA A 404 0.20 -8.20 -8.01
C ALA A 404 0.62 -9.38 -7.12
N CYS A 405 1.41 -9.14 -6.07
CA CYS A 405 1.76 -10.18 -5.09
C CYS A 405 0.54 -10.63 -4.27
N GLN A 406 -0.35 -9.70 -3.93
CA GLN A 406 -1.60 -10.01 -3.25
C GLN A 406 -2.51 -10.88 -4.11
N GLN A 407 -2.71 -10.51 -5.37
CA GLN A 407 -3.57 -11.24 -6.30
C GLN A 407 -3.11 -12.69 -6.48
N ASP A 408 -1.80 -12.91 -6.65
CA ASP A 408 -1.21 -14.25 -6.80
C ASP A 408 -1.37 -15.12 -5.55
N LEU A 409 -1.34 -14.51 -4.36
CA LEU A 409 -1.30 -15.23 -3.09
C LEU A 409 -2.64 -15.22 -2.34
N ASP A 410 -3.69 -14.55 -2.83
CA ASP A 410 -4.99 -14.44 -2.14
C ASP A 410 -5.61 -15.82 -1.88
N ILE A 411 -5.62 -16.70 -2.89
CA ILE A 411 -6.15 -18.07 -2.75
C ILE A 411 -5.32 -18.86 -1.73
N TYR A 412 -3.99 -18.74 -1.79
CA TYR A 412 -3.10 -19.39 -0.82
C TYR A 412 -3.29 -18.85 0.60
N ASN A 413 -3.46 -17.54 0.77
CA ASN A 413 -3.65 -16.90 2.06
C ASN A 413 -4.94 -17.39 2.74
N ARG A 414 -6.03 -17.53 1.97
CA ARG A 414 -7.30 -18.13 2.45
C ARG A 414 -7.13 -19.61 2.80
N PHE A 415 -6.35 -20.37 2.04
CA PHE A 415 -6.04 -21.75 2.38
C PHE A 415 -5.20 -21.87 3.67
N ALA A 416 -4.19 -21.01 3.81
CA ALA A 416 -3.27 -20.97 4.93
C ALA A 416 -3.93 -20.53 6.24
N SER A 417 -4.99 -19.70 6.17
CA SER A 417 -5.80 -19.33 7.34
C SER A 417 -6.62 -20.51 7.85
N GLY A 418 -7.25 -21.28 6.95
CA GLY A 418 -8.01 -22.48 7.29
C GLY A 418 -7.14 -23.69 7.66
N ASN A 419 -5.92 -23.80 7.13
CA ASN A 419 -5.05 -24.96 7.32
C ASN A 419 -3.60 -24.59 7.73
N PRO A 420 -3.37 -24.08 8.96
CA PRO A 420 -2.03 -23.61 9.37
C PRO A 420 -0.93 -24.67 9.33
N LYS A 421 -1.27 -25.96 9.52
CA LYS A 421 -0.31 -27.08 9.48
C LYS A 421 -0.01 -27.60 8.08
N LYS A 422 -0.79 -27.20 7.06
CA LYS A 422 -0.66 -27.68 5.67
C LYS A 422 -0.08 -26.61 4.73
N LYS A 423 0.52 -25.54 5.25
CA LYS A 423 1.06 -24.42 4.43
C LYS A 423 2.08 -24.85 3.37
N MET A 424 2.88 -25.86 3.69
CA MET A 424 3.89 -26.44 2.79
C MET A 424 3.47 -27.81 2.23
N SER A 425 2.20 -28.22 2.40
CA SER A 425 1.73 -29.44 1.75
C SER A 425 1.72 -29.28 0.23
N LEU A 426 1.66 -30.39 -0.52
CA LEU A 426 1.48 -30.33 -1.97
C LEU A 426 0.32 -29.41 -2.36
N GLU A 427 -0.78 -29.46 -1.63
CA GLU A 427 -1.98 -28.63 -1.85
C GLU A 427 -1.66 -27.14 -1.67
N GLY A 428 -0.93 -26.78 -0.60
CA GLY A 428 -0.52 -25.41 -0.36
C GLY A 428 0.49 -24.93 -1.41
N GLN A 429 1.43 -25.78 -1.81
CA GLN A 429 2.43 -25.45 -2.82
C GLN A 429 1.80 -25.22 -4.19
N LEU A 430 0.92 -26.10 -4.66
CA LEU A 430 0.23 -25.93 -5.95
C LEU A 430 -0.59 -24.64 -6.07
N LEU A 431 -1.00 -24.03 -4.94
CA LEU A 431 -1.70 -22.74 -4.91
C LEU A 431 -0.77 -21.52 -4.94
N MET A 432 0.54 -21.71 -4.76
CA MET A 432 1.54 -20.65 -4.84
C MET A 432 2.12 -20.54 -6.26
N PRO A 433 2.65 -19.37 -6.66
CA PRO A 433 3.45 -19.26 -7.87
C PRO A 433 4.65 -20.21 -7.86
N MET A 434 4.95 -20.83 -9.02
CA MET A 434 6.04 -21.80 -9.19
C MET A 434 7.39 -21.37 -8.60
N PRO A 435 7.83 -20.10 -8.66
CA PRO A 435 9.08 -19.67 -8.03
C PRO A 435 9.18 -19.99 -6.54
N LEU A 436 8.05 -20.05 -5.83
CA LEU A 436 7.98 -20.27 -4.39
C LEU A 436 7.85 -21.75 -3.98
N TRP A 437 7.77 -22.68 -4.94
CA TRP A 437 7.70 -24.11 -4.63
C TRP A 437 9.02 -24.65 -4.09
N SER A 438 8.94 -25.74 -3.34
CA SER A 438 10.12 -26.46 -2.87
C SER A 438 10.96 -26.97 -4.06
N GLU A 439 12.26 -27.06 -3.84
CA GLU A 439 13.19 -27.57 -4.86
C GLU A 439 12.90 -29.03 -5.22
N ALA A 440 12.43 -29.81 -4.23
CA ALA A 440 12.02 -31.19 -4.42
C ALA A 440 10.80 -31.31 -5.36
N LEU A 441 9.78 -30.46 -5.20
CA LEU A 441 8.60 -30.46 -6.07
C LEU A 441 8.97 -30.04 -7.50
N LYS A 442 9.79 -29.00 -7.64
CA LYS A 442 10.29 -28.54 -8.95
C LYS A 442 11.08 -29.65 -9.66
N SER A 443 11.97 -30.32 -8.94
CA SER A 443 12.79 -31.42 -9.48
C SER A 443 11.94 -32.60 -9.95
N GLU A 444 10.91 -32.98 -9.20
CA GLU A 444 10.04 -34.09 -9.61
C GLU A 444 9.15 -33.70 -10.81
N LEU A 445 8.70 -32.46 -10.91
CA LEU A 445 7.97 -31.99 -12.08
C LEU A 445 8.85 -31.93 -13.34
N GLU A 446 10.12 -31.52 -13.22
CA GLU A 446 11.08 -31.60 -14.33
C GLU A 446 11.40 -33.07 -14.71
N ASN A 447 11.45 -33.99 -13.74
CA ASN A 447 11.57 -35.42 -14.00
C ASN A 447 10.35 -35.96 -14.79
N ILE A 448 9.13 -35.54 -14.41
CA ILE A 448 7.90 -35.88 -15.14
C ILE A 448 7.98 -35.33 -16.58
N LYS A 449 8.37 -34.07 -16.75
CA LYS A 449 8.55 -33.46 -18.07
C LYS A 449 9.60 -34.19 -18.92
N ALA A 450 10.72 -34.60 -18.32
CA ALA A 450 11.75 -35.39 -19.00
C ALA A 450 11.22 -36.77 -19.45
N LYS A 451 10.38 -37.42 -18.63
CA LYS A 451 9.73 -38.69 -18.97
C LYS A 451 8.68 -38.56 -20.08
N VAL A 452 7.95 -37.43 -20.12
CA VAL A 452 7.02 -37.12 -21.22
C VAL A 452 7.79 -36.98 -22.53
N GLY A 453 8.92 -36.28 -22.51
CA GLY A 453 9.77 -36.07 -23.68
C GLY A 453 8.97 -35.48 -24.85
N TYR A 454 9.01 -36.15 -26.01
CA TYR A 454 8.22 -35.79 -27.20
C TYR A 454 6.94 -36.64 -27.38
N GLY A 455 6.66 -37.53 -26.43
CA GLY A 455 5.62 -38.56 -26.56
C GLY A 455 4.40 -38.31 -25.68
N LEU A 456 3.58 -39.35 -25.56
CA LEU A 456 2.52 -39.43 -24.56
C LEU A 456 2.99 -40.31 -23.39
N LEU A 457 2.81 -39.83 -22.17
CA LEU A 457 3.01 -40.59 -20.95
C LEU A 457 1.65 -40.86 -20.31
N MET A 458 1.28 -42.13 -20.24
CA MET A 458 0.07 -42.59 -19.55
C MET A 458 0.41 -42.89 -18.09
N ILE A 459 -0.30 -42.27 -17.16
CA ILE A 459 -0.10 -42.46 -15.72
C ILE A 459 -1.45 -42.33 -14.99
N THR A 460 -1.64 -42.98 -13.86
CA THR A 460 -2.83 -42.74 -13.03
C THR A 460 -2.69 -41.45 -12.25
N LEU A 461 -3.80 -40.77 -11.97
CA LEU A 461 -3.76 -39.59 -11.09
C LEU A 461 -3.22 -39.93 -9.70
N ASP A 462 -3.54 -41.11 -9.16
CA ASP A 462 -3.01 -41.61 -7.90
C ASP A 462 -1.48 -41.69 -7.91
N GLU A 463 -0.88 -42.28 -8.94
CA GLU A 463 0.58 -42.39 -9.03
C GLU A 463 1.23 -41.01 -9.19
N LEU A 464 0.63 -40.11 -9.98
CA LEU A 464 1.11 -38.75 -10.15
C LEU A 464 1.09 -37.98 -8.82
N PHE A 465 -0.04 -38.00 -8.11
CA PHE A 465 -0.18 -37.34 -6.82
C PHE A 465 0.70 -37.99 -5.74
N LEU A 466 0.86 -39.31 -5.75
CA LEU A 466 1.76 -40.04 -4.83
C LEU A 466 3.21 -39.58 -4.99
N ARG A 467 3.71 -39.46 -6.23
CA ARG A 467 5.08 -38.97 -6.49
C ARG A 467 5.27 -37.53 -6.03
N LEU A 468 4.31 -36.66 -6.35
CA LEU A 468 4.36 -35.25 -5.96
C LEU A 468 4.24 -35.05 -4.44
N SER A 469 3.39 -35.83 -3.77
CA SER A 469 3.21 -35.76 -2.31
C SER A 469 4.40 -36.34 -1.55
N THR A 470 5.04 -37.39 -2.08
CA THR A 470 6.32 -37.90 -1.59
C THR A 470 7.43 -36.85 -1.71
N ALA A 471 7.52 -36.13 -2.84
CA ALA A 471 8.49 -35.05 -3.00
C ALA A 471 8.26 -33.87 -2.02
N CYS A 472 7.04 -33.72 -1.49
CA CYS A 472 6.69 -32.69 -0.52
C CYS A 472 6.68 -33.18 0.94
N ASP A 473 7.15 -34.41 1.22
CA ASP A 473 7.08 -35.06 2.54
C ASP A 473 5.67 -35.04 3.16
N THR A 474 4.65 -35.21 2.30
CA THR A 474 3.24 -35.13 2.70
C THR A 474 2.52 -36.45 2.49
N LYS A 475 1.50 -36.70 3.32
CA LYS A 475 0.65 -37.86 3.12
C LYS A 475 -0.05 -37.79 1.76
N PRO A 476 -0.18 -38.92 1.04
CA PRO A 476 -0.95 -39.00 -0.18
C PRO A 476 -2.39 -38.52 0.06
N LEU A 477 -2.98 -37.89 -0.94
CA LEU A 477 -4.35 -37.41 -0.87
C LEU A 477 -5.33 -38.58 -0.89
N GLU A 478 -6.21 -38.66 0.11
CA GLU A 478 -7.28 -39.68 0.15
C GLU A 478 -8.44 -39.34 -0.82
N CYS A 479 -8.60 -38.06 -1.19
CA CYS A 479 -9.62 -37.60 -2.11
C CYS A 479 -9.13 -36.39 -2.92
N LEU A 480 -9.48 -36.33 -4.20
CA LEU A 480 -9.15 -35.22 -5.10
C LEU A 480 -10.29 -34.22 -5.16
N SER A 481 -9.98 -32.96 -4.87
CA SER A 481 -10.86 -31.83 -5.15
C SER A 481 -10.60 -31.26 -6.55
N ARG A 482 -11.64 -30.70 -7.16
CA ARG A 482 -11.53 -30.05 -8.49
C ARG A 482 -10.46 -28.96 -8.51
N SER A 483 -10.33 -28.18 -7.42
CA SER A 483 -9.34 -27.13 -7.30
C SER A 483 -7.91 -27.66 -7.29
N GLN A 484 -7.63 -28.78 -6.63
CA GLN A 484 -6.31 -29.42 -6.63
C GLN A 484 -5.91 -29.88 -8.03
N VAL A 485 -6.83 -30.54 -8.74
CA VAL A 485 -6.54 -31.00 -10.11
C VAL A 485 -6.36 -29.81 -11.05
N MET A 486 -7.18 -28.75 -10.91
CA MET A 486 -6.99 -27.51 -11.68
C MET A 486 -5.64 -26.84 -11.40
N ALA A 487 -5.23 -26.76 -10.13
CA ALA A 487 -3.94 -26.18 -9.76
C ALA A 487 -2.77 -26.98 -10.36
N LEU A 488 -2.87 -28.32 -10.35
CA LEU A 488 -1.90 -29.19 -11.02
C LEU A 488 -1.90 -29.00 -12.54
N THR A 489 -3.06 -28.84 -13.18
CA THR A 489 -3.15 -28.55 -14.61
C THR A 489 -2.43 -27.24 -14.96
N TYR A 490 -2.62 -26.18 -14.17
CA TYR A 490 -1.90 -24.91 -14.38
C TYR A 490 -0.39 -25.06 -14.12
N ALA A 491 -0.01 -25.81 -13.10
CA ALA A 491 1.38 -26.13 -12.78
C ALA A 491 2.09 -26.81 -13.96
N LEU A 492 1.51 -27.89 -14.48
CA LEU A 492 2.04 -28.62 -15.62
C LEU A 492 2.08 -27.75 -16.89
N ALA A 493 1.04 -26.96 -17.13
CA ALA A 493 0.98 -26.08 -18.30
C ALA A 493 2.07 -25.01 -18.28
N SER A 494 2.43 -24.47 -17.10
CA SER A 494 3.56 -23.55 -16.94
C SER A 494 4.92 -24.20 -17.27
N LEU A 495 4.99 -25.52 -17.15
CA LEU A 495 6.15 -26.35 -17.47
C LEU A 495 6.14 -26.91 -18.89
N HIS A 496 5.23 -26.43 -19.75
CA HIS A 496 5.08 -26.91 -21.13
C HIS A 496 4.59 -28.37 -21.21
N VAL A 497 3.81 -28.81 -20.21
CA VAL A 497 3.18 -30.13 -20.17
C VAL A 497 1.65 -29.97 -20.11
N GLY A 498 0.96 -30.55 -21.08
CA GLY A 498 -0.49 -30.69 -21.09
C GLY A 498 -0.94 -31.96 -20.38
N ILE A 499 -2.19 -31.97 -19.91
CA ILE A 499 -2.85 -33.11 -19.26
C ILE A 499 -4.22 -33.35 -19.88
N GLU A 500 -4.55 -34.61 -20.14
CA GLU A 500 -5.88 -35.06 -20.60
C GLU A 500 -6.34 -36.25 -19.74
N PRO A 501 -7.59 -36.30 -19.22
CA PRO A 501 -8.65 -35.30 -19.36
C PRO A 501 -8.33 -33.95 -18.69
N ASP A 502 -8.57 -32.86 -19.43
CA ASP A 502 -8.38 -31.50 -18.96
C ASP A 502 -9.61 -31.01 -18.17
N VAL A 503 -9.46 -30.88 -16.85
CA VAL A 503 -10.52 -30.42 -15.94
C VAL A 503 -11.03 -29.00 -16.28
N ARG A 504 -10.25 -28.19 -17.01
CA ARG A 504 -10.71 -26.86 -17.45
C ARG A 504 -11.74 -26.96 -18.57
N ALA A 505 -11.63 -27.98 -19.41
CA ALA A 505 -12.56 -28.23 -20.51
C ALA A 505 -13.75 -29.10 -20.08
N ASP A 506 -13.51 -30.01 -19.13
CA ASP A 506 -14.51 -30.97 -18.65
C ASP A 506 -15.22 -30.53 -17.37
N ASN A 507 -16.54 -30.70 -17.33
CA ASN A 507 -17.36 -30.46 -16.14
C ASN A 507 -17.24 -31.58 -15.08
N HIS A 508 -16.53 -32.67 -15.39
CA HIS A 508 -16.30 -33.78 -14.46
C HIS A 508 -14.93 -33.64 -13.79
N THR A 509 -14.87 -33.89 -12.48
CA THR A 509 -13.60 -33.97 -11.74
C THR A 509 -13.11 -35.42 -11.74
N PRO A 510 -11.94 -35.74 -12.30
CA PRO A 510 -11.45 -37.11 -12.39
C PRO A 510 -11.15 -37.70 -10.99
N VAL A 511 -11.26 -39.02 -10.89
CA VAL A 511 -11.00 -39.81 -9.67
C VAL A 511 -9.54 -40.28 -9.67
N LEU A 512 -8.99 -40.62 -8.49
CA LEU A 512 -7.59 -41.07 -8.33
C LEU A 512 -7.20 -42.23 -9.26
N GLN A 513 -8.12 -43.16 -9.53
CA GLN A 513 -7.85 -44.33 -10.38
C GLN A 513 -7.93 -44.01 -11.88
N ASP A 514 -8.38 -42.82 -12.27
CA ASP A 514 -8.48 -42.43 -13.67
C ASP A 514 -7.08 -42.29 -14.27
N ILE A 515 -6.94 -42.78 -15.50
CA ILE A 515 -5.72 -42.66 -16.28
C ILE A 515 -5.70 -41.26 -16.92
N VAL A 516 -4.58 -40.56 -16.75
CA VAL A 516 -4.29 -39.30 -17.42
C VAL A 516 -3.12 -39.46 -18.40
N ALA A 517 -3.23 -38.78 -19.53
CA ALA A 517 -2.14 -38.63 -20.47
C ALA A 517 -1.45 -37.28 -20.26
N LEU A 518 -0.13 -37.33 -20.13
CA LEU A 518 0.74 -36.16 -20.13
C LEU A 518 1.44 -36.06 -21.49
N PHE A 519 1.50 -34.86 -22.05
CA PHE A 519 2.07 -34.60 -23.38
C PHE A 519 2.72 -33.21 -23.44
N PRO A 520 3.68 -32.98 -24.36
CA PRO A 520 4.32 -31.68 -24.49
C PRO A 520 3.42 -30.64 -25.16
N ILE A 521 3.45 -29.40 -24.67
CA ILE A 521 2.73 -28.25 -25.25
C ILE A 521 3.70 -27.09 -25.49
N GLU A 522 3.49 -26.30 -26.54
CA GLU A 522 4.39 -25.16 -26.84
C GLU A 522 4.19 -23.96 -25.93
N SER A 523 2.93 -23.60 -25.65
CA SER A 523 2.55 -22.58 -24.67
C SER A 523 1.03 -22.60 -24.48
N MET A 524 0.57 -22.14 -23.31
CA MET A 524 -0.86 -21.95 -23.06
C MET A 524 -1.52 -20.95 -24.04
N VAL A 525 -0.77 -19.96 -24.51
CA VAL A 525 -1.25 -18.95 -25.46
C VAL A 525 -1.52 -19.58 -26.82
N ALA A 526 -0.58 -20.40 -27.31
CA ALA A 526 -0.73 -21.13 -28.57
C ALA A 526 -1.93 -22.08 -28.54
N GLU A 527 -2.15 -22.80 -27.44
CA GLU A 527 -3.33 -23.65 -27.30
C GLU A 527 -4.65 -22.87 -27.23
N SER A 528 -4.64 -21.71 -26.58
CA SER A 528 -5.84 -20.88 -26.47
C SER A 528 -6.23 -20.26 -27.81
N ALA A 529 -5.26 -19.92 -28.66
CA ALA A 529 -5.52 -19.34 -29.99
C ALA A 529 -6.30 -20.28 -30.92
N THR A 530 -6.04 -21.58 -30.85
CA THR A 530 -6.67 -22.60 -31.72
C THR A 530 -7.78 -23.39 -31.03
N ILE A 531 -8.21 -22.99 -29.81
CA ILE A 531 -9.15 -23.77 -28.98
C ILE A 531 -10.52 -23.97 -29.64
N ALA A 532 -11.02 -22.99 -30.38
CA ALA A 532 -12.31 -23.09 -31.08
C ALA A 532 -12.24 -24.14 -32.20
N THR A 533 -11.17 -24.10 -32.99
CA THR A 533 -10.87 -25.06 -34.06
C THR A 533 -10.66 -26.46 -33.51
N TYR A 534 -9.97 -26.56 -32.36
CA TYR A 534 -9.80 -27.82 -31.63
C TYR A 534 -11.14 -28.43 -31.23
N ARG A 535 -12.08 -27.66 -30.67
CA ARG A 535 -13.40 -28.19 -30.26
C ARG A 535 -14.17 -28.82 -31.42
N VAL A 536 -14.17 -28.18 -32.59
CA VAL A 536 -14.83 -28.73 -33.79
C VAL A 536 -14.13 -29.99 -34.27
N THR A 537 -12.80 -30.00 -34.23
CA THR A 537 -11.97 -31.14 -34.63
C THR A 537 -12.15 -32.32 -33.67
N MET A 538 -12.21 -32.06 -32.36
CA MET A 538 -12.49 -33.06 -31.33
C MET A 538 -13.84 -33.71 -31.58
N LEU A 539 -14.91 -32.94 -31.86
CA LEU A 539 -16.22 -33.50 -32.21
C LEU A 539 -16.15 -34.39 -33.47
N ALA A 540 -15.40 -33.98 -34.49
CA ALA A 540 -15.21 -34.79 -35.70
C ALA A 540 -14.52 -36.12 -35.39
N VAL A 541 -13.49 -36.10 -34.52
CA VAL A 541 -12.78 -37.29 -34.04
C VAL A 541 -13.70 -38.16 -33.20
N GLU A 542 -14.51 -37.60 -32.29
CA GLU A 542 -15.47 -38.36 -31.48
C GLU A 542 -16.49 -39.10 -32.34
N LEU A 543 -17.00 -38.45 -33.39
CA LEU A 543 -17.93 -39.04 -34.35
C LEU A 543 -17.27 -40.12 -35.21
N ALA A 544 -16.02 -39.90 -35.65
CA ALA A 544 -15.25 -40.88 -36.39
C ALA A 544 -15.05 -42.14 -35.54
N CYS A 545 -14.67 -41.95 -34.29
CA CYS A 545 -14.53 -43.06 -33.35
C CYS A 545 -15.87 -43.74 -33.05
N ALA A 546 -17.00 -43.03 -33.07
CA ALA A 546 -18.33 -43.63 -32.92
C ALA A 546 -18.77 -44.45 -34.16
N ALA A 547 -18.20 -44.15 -35.34
CA ALA A 547 -18.45 -44.89 -36.58
C ALA A 547 -17.70 -46.23 -36.60
N VAL A 548 -16.45 -46.20 -36.14
CA VAL A 548 -15.52 -47.32 -36.21
C VAL A 548 -15.67 -48.31 -35.05
N MET A 549 -16.31 -47.91 -33.95
CA MET A 549 -16.43 -48.77 -32.77
C MET A 549 -17.28 -50.02 -33.03
N VAL A 550 -16.67 -51.19 -32.80
CA VAL A 550 -17.34 -52.49 -32.66
C VAL A 550 -17.13 -52.94 -31.21
N ASP A 551 -18.21 -53.26 -30.50
CA ASP A 551 -18.21 -53.71 -29.09
C ASP A 551 -17.48 -52.79 -28.07
N GLY A 552 -17.43 -51.48 -28.33
CA GLY A 552 -16.86 -50.49 -27.41
C GLY A 552 -15.34 -50.29 -27.53
N CYS A 553 -14.69 -50.98 -28.47
CA CYS A 553 -13.27 -50.82 -28.78
C CYS A 553 -13.07 -50.34 -30.22
N ILE A 554 -12.01 -49.56 -30.46
CA ILE A 554 -11.50 -49.29 -31.81
C ILE A 554 -10.40 -50.33 -32.06
N GLY A 555 -10.36 -50.95 -33.22
CA GLY A 555 -9.23 -51.80 -33.58
C GLY A 555 -7.93 -51.00 -33.72
N GLU A 556 -6.80 -51.70 -33.56
CA GLU A 556 -5.47 -51.15 -33.80
C GLU A 556 -5.27 -50.51 -35.19
N PRO A 557 -5.74 -51.11 -36.31
CA PRO A 557 -5.51 -50.51 -37.63
C PRO A 557 -6.24 -49.17 -37.79
N GLU A 558 -7.45 -49.05 -37.25
CA GLU A 558 -8.26 -47.83 -37.39
C GLU A 558 -7.75 -46.70 -36.48
N SER A 559 -7.28 -47.04 -35.27
CA SER A 559 -6.59 -46.11 -34.37
C SER A 559 -5.34 -45.51 -35.01
N LYS A 560 -4.55 -46.33 -35.73
CA LYS A 560 -3.35 -45.89 -36.44
C LYS A 560 -3.65 -44.93 -37.58
N ILE A 561 -4.70 -45.19 -38.36
CA ILE A 561 -5.17 -44.32 -39.45
C ILE A 561 -5.62 -42.97 -38.88
N LEU A 562 -6.44 -42.97 -37.83
CA LEU A 562 -6.92 -41.75 -37.19
C LEU A 562 -5.77 -40.91 -36.61
N THR A 563 -4.77 -41.57 -36.01
CA THR A 563 -3.55 -40.91 -35.51
C THR A 563 -2.74 -40.25 -36.63
N GLN A 564 -2.59 -40.92 -37.78
CA GLN A 564 -1.92 -40.35 -38.95
C GLN A 564 -2.64 -39.11 -39.50
N HIS A 565 -3.98 -39.09 -39.45
CA HIS A 565 -4.75 -37.91 -39.86
C HIS A 565 -4.60 -36.76 -38.88
N ILE A 566 -4.61 -37.05 -37.57
CA ILE A 566 -4.35 -36.03 -36.55
C ILE A 566 -2.98 -35.38 -36.80
N ASP A 567 -1.96 -36.15 -37.17
CA ASP A 567 -0.62 -35.63 -37.49
C ASP A 567 -0.59 -34.72 -38.72
N ALA A 568 -1.45 -34.97 -39.71
CA ALA A 568 -1.54 -34.15 -40.92
C ALA A 568 -2.23 -32.79 -40.69
N TRP A 569 -2.89 -32.58 -39.55
CA TRP A 569 -3.63 -31.35 -39.26
C TRP A 569 -2.73 -30.21 -38.79
N GLY A 570 -2.26 -29.41 -39.76
CA GLY A 570 -1.45 -28.21 -39.52
C GLY A 570 -2.22 -27.00 -38.98
N TYR A 571 -3.56 -27.02 -38.98
CA TYR A 571 -4.41 -25.91 -38.54
C TYR A 571 -4.69 -25.91 -37.02
N ILE A 572 -4.26 -26.95 -36.29
CA ILE A 572 -4.28 -27.04 -34.83
C ILE A 572 -2.85 -27.09 -34.29
N SER A 573 -2.65 -26.65 -33.05
CA SER A 573 -1.32 -26.62 -32.43
C SER A 573 -0.75 -28.04 -32.25
N PRO A 574 0.59 -28.20 -32.19
CA PRO A 574 1.20 -29.51 -31.91
C PRO A 574 0.72 -30.13 -30.59
N GLY A 575 0.55 -29.31 -29.54
CA GLY A 575 0.00 -29.74 -28.26
C GLY A 575 -1.44 -30.26 -28.39
N GLN A 576 -2.28 -29.58 -29.18
CA GLN A 576 -3.64 -30.05 -29.44
C GLN A 576 -3.71 -31.33 -30.28
N ARG A 577 -2.77 -31.53 -31.22
CA ARG A 577 -2.65 -32.83 -31.91
C ARG A 577 -2.34 -33.95 -30.92
N MET A 578 -1.39 -33.73 -30.02
CA MET A 578 -1.05 -34.69 -28.97
C MET A 578 -2.22 -34.93 -28.01
N ARG A 579 -2.98 -33.89 -27.69
CA ARG A 579 -4.20 -33.98 -26.89
C ARG A 579 -5.28 -34.85 -27.55
N LEU A 580 -5.49 -34.71 -28.87
CA LEU A 580 -6.41 -35.60 -29.60
C LEU A 580 -5.91 -37.05 -29.60
N LYS A 581 -4.60 -37.27 -29.76
CA LYS A 581 -4.02 -38.62 -29.66
C LYS A 581 -4.16 -39.21 -28.25
N ALA A 582 -4.07 -38.38 -27.21
CA ALA A 582 -4.32 -38.76 -25.83
C ALA A 582 -5.76 -39.20 -25.62
N TYR A 583 -6.70 -38.42 -26.17
CA TYR A 583 -8.12 -38.76 -26.13
C TYR A 583 -8.44 -40.12 -26.78
N LEU A 584 -7.67 -40.54 -27.80
CA LEU A 584 -7.85 -41.86 -28.44
C LEU A 584 -7.35 -43.04 -27.60
N GLN A 585 -6.58 -42.81 -26.55
CA GLN A 585 -6.01 -43.89 -25.75
C GLN A 585 -7.09 -44.63 -24.93
N PRO A 586 -6.96 -45.96 -24.76
CA PRO A 586 -7.86 -46.73 -23.89
C PRO A 586 -7.86 -46.17 -22.46
N GLY A 587 -9.05 -45.93 -21.90
CA GLY A 587 -9.22 -45.45 -20.51
C GLY A 587 -9.40 -43.93 -20.34
N ILE A 588 -9.00 -43.11 -21.31
CA ILE A 588 -9.24 -41.64 -21.29
C ILE A 588 -10.57 -41.30 -21.96
N ARG A 589 -10.94 -42.06 -22.98
CA ARG A 589 -12.11 -41.81 -23.82
C ARG A 589 -13.42 -42.06 -23.07
N LYS A 590 -14.36 -41.11 -23.19
CA LYS A 590 -15.77 -41.31 -22.79
C LYS A 590 -16.54 -42.00 -23.92
N SER A 591 -17.30 -43.05 -23.63
CA SER A 591 -18.18 -43.71 -24.60
C SER A 591 -19.42 -42.85 -24.88
N ASN A 592 -19.25 -41.80 -25.68
CA ASN A 592 -20.36 -40.94 -26.07
C ASN A 592 -21.26 -41.66 -27.09
N THR A 593 -22.55 -41.83 -26.75
CA THR A 593 -23.56 -42.29 -27.71
C THR A 593 -23.84 -41.20 -28.76
N LEU A 594 -24.18 -41.57 -30.00
CA LEU A 594 -24.59 -40.63 -31.06
C LEU A 594 -25.71 -39.65 -30.63
N LEU A 595 -26.53 -40.04 -29.65
CA LEU A 595 -27.56 -39.20 -29.04
C LEU A 595 -26.97 -38.05 -28.20
N ALA A 596 -25.91 -38.29 -27.42
CA ALA A 596 -25.23 -37.28 -26.61
C ALA A 596 -24.47 -36.27 -27.49
N LEU A 597 -23.89 -36.73 -28.59
CA LEU A 597 -23.18 -35.88 -29.55
C LEU A 597 -24.12 -34.92 -30.29
N LYS A 598 -25.41 -35.24 -30.43
CA LYS A 598 -26.39 -34.37 -31.11
C LYS A 598 -26.53 -32.99 -30.44
N ASN A 599 -26.55 -32.94 -29.11
CA ASN A 599 -26.68 -31.68 -28.36
C ASN A 599 -25.46 -30.77 -28.57
N ASN A 600 -24.27 -31.35 -28.78
CA ASN A 600 -23.03 -30.62 -29.05
C ASN A 600 -22.94 -30.15 -30.52
N LEU A 601 -23.74 -30.70 -31.43
CA LEU A 601 -23.74 -30.39 -32.86
C LEU A 601 -24.82 -29.36 -33.26
N GLU A 602 -25.92 -29.25 -32.50
CA GLU A 602 -26.95 -28.22 -32.70
C GLU A 602 -26.46 -26.76 -32.73
N PRO A 603 -25.42 -26.34 -31.96
CA PRO A 603 -24.88 -24.98 -32.07
C PRO A 603 -23.92 -24.76 -33.26
N LEU A 604 -23.50 -25.81 -33.99
CA LEU A 604 -22.59 -25.65 -35.14
C LEU A 604 -23.33 -25.24 -36.42
N SER A 605 -22.70 -24.41 -37.26
CA SER A 605 -23.20 -24.03 -38.58
C SER A 605 -23.38 -25.22 -39.52
N LEU A 606 -24.26 -25.07 -40.52
CA LEU A 606 -24.57 -26.13 -41.49
C LEU A 606 -23.34 -26.51 -42.32
N ASP A 607 -22.43 -25.56 -42.59
CA ASP A 607 -21.16 -25.79 -43.29
C ASP A 607 -20.19 -26.65 -42.47
N ASN A 608 -20.06 -26.40 -41.16
CA ASN A 608 -19.22 -27.19 -40.27
C ASN A 608 -19.75 -28.62 -40.14
N ARG A 609 -21.07 -28.79 -40.04
CA ARG A 609 -21.71 -30.12 -40.04
C ARG A 609 -21.46 -30.86 -41.35
N ARG A 610 -21.52 -30.17 -42.49
CA ARG A 610 -21.22 -30.75 -43.82
C ARG A 610 -19.76 -31.16 -43.93
N ALA A 611 -18.82 -30.36 -43.41
CA ALA A 611 -17.39 -30.68 -43.39
C ALA A 611 -17.10 -31.93 -42.55
N ILE A 612 -17.70 -32.05 -41.36
CA ILE A 612 -17.59 -33.24 -40.50
C ILE A 612 -18.18 -34.47 -41.20
N ALA A 613 -19.35 -34.33 -41.83
CA ALA A 613 -20.01 -35.43 -42.54
C ALA A 613 -19.22 -35.93 -43.77
N ARG A 614 -18.52 -35.04 -44.48
CA ARG A 614 -17.58 -35.40 -45.56
C ARG A 614 -16.35 -36.11 -45.01
N PHE A 615 -15.80 -35.63 -43.90
CA PHE A 615 -14.66 -36.25 -43.25
C PHE A 615 -14.95 -37.71 -42.84
N LEU A 616 -16.15 -37.98 -42.30
CA LEU A 616 -16.58 -39.33 -41.92
C LEU A 616 -16.74 -40.27 -43.11
N ALA A 617 -17.38 -39.81 -44.20
CA ALA A 617 -17.44 -40.57 -45.45
C ALA A 617 -16.03 -40.84 -46.01
N HIS A 618 -15.15 -39.86 -45.82
CA HIS A 618 -13.71 -39.86 -46.05
C HIS A 618 -13.02 -41.11 -45.47
N LEU A 619 -13.16 -41.20 -44.15
CA LEU A 619 -12.48 -42.17 -43.30
C LEU A 619 -12.93 -43.62 -43.59
N ILE A 620 -14.24 -43.83 -43.75
CA ILE A 620 -14.83 -45.13 -44.11
C ILE A 620 -14.36 -45.59 -45.50
N GLN A 621 -14.09 -44.65 -46.42
CA GLN A 621 -13.56 -45.00 -47.75
C GLN A 621 -12.10 -45.48 -47.69
N VAL A 622 -11.30 -44.94 -46.76
CA VAL A 622 -9.87 -45.27 -46.58
C VAL A 622 -9.68 -46.65 -45.92
N GLU A 623 -10.63 -47.10 -45.08
CA GLU A 623 -10.63 -48.45 -44.48
C GLU A 623 -10.72 -49.58 -45.51
N GLY A 624 -11.29 -49.33 -46.69
CA GLY A 624 -11.47 -50.31 -47.74
C GLY A 624 -12.67 -51.25 -47.51
N THR A 625 -13.32 -51.65 -48.61
CA THR A 625 -14.60 -52.40 -48.63
C THR A 625 -15.71 -51.78 -47.77
N ILE A 626 -16.38 -50.78 -48.34
CA ILE A 626 -17.58 -50.15 -47.76
C ILE A 626 -18.63 -51.22 -47.45
N THR A 627 -19.02 -51.37 -46.18
CA THR A 627 -20.07 -52.32 -45.79
C THR A 627 -21.46 -51.67 -45.82
N PRO A 628 -22.54 -52.47 -45.93
CA PRO A 628 -23.92 -51.95 -45.80
C PRO A 628 -24.22 -51.33 -44.42
N GLN A 629 -23.45 -51.66 -43.39
CA GLN A 629 -23.60 -51.11 -42.05
C GLN A 629 -23.06 -49.68 -41.99
N ASP A 630 -21.94 -49.40 -42.67
CA ASP A 630 -21.30 -48.08 -42.73
C ASP A 630 -22.18 -47.07 -43.49
N VAL A 631 -22.81 -47.49 -44.59
CA VAL A 631 -23.74 -46.64 -45.35
C VAL A 631 -24.97 -46.28 -44.51
N LYS A 632 -25.57 -47.26 -43.81
CA LYS A 632 -26.69 -47.01 -42.88
C LYS A 632 -26.29 -46.13 -41.71
N PHE A 633 -25.04 -46.20 -41.26
CA PHE A 633 -24.51 -45.31 -40.25
C PHE A 633 -24.38 -43.87 -40.78
N LEU A 634 -23.73 -43.68 -41.94
CA LEU A 634 -23.60 -42.35 -42.57
C LEU A 634 -24.96 -41.72 -42.86
N GLU A 635 -25.95 -42.47 -43.34
CA GLU A 635 -27.32 -41.98 -43.51
C GLU A 635 -27.95 -41.50 -42.19
N ARG A 636 -27.71 -42.21 -41.08
CA ARG A 636 -28.17 -41.79 -39.75
C ARG A 636 -27.47 -40.51 -39.31
N VAL A 637 -26.17 -40.39 -39.53
CA VAL A 637 -25.38 -39.18 -39.21
C VAL A 637 -25.87 -37.98 -40.02
N TYR A 638 -26.05 -38.12 -41.34
CA TYR A 638 -26.50 -37.05 -42.22
C TYR A 638 -27.91 -36.55 -41.86
N LYS A 639 -28.85 -37.48 -41.64
CA LYS A 639 -30.19 -37.13 -41.13
C LYS A 639 -30.12 -36.40 -39.80
N ARG A 640 -29.24 -36.82 -38.90
CA ARG A 640 -29.07 -36.20 -37.58
C ARG A 640 -28.45 -34.80 -37.66
N PHE A 641 -27.63 -34.54 -38.69
CA PHE A 641 -27.00 -33.24 -38.93
C PHE A 641 -27.91 -32.25 -39.68
N ALA A 642 -29.14 -32.65 -40.00
CA ALA A 642 -30.06 -31.94 -40.89
C ALA A 642 -29.50 -31.75 -42.33
N LEU A 643 -28.74 -32.74 -42.80
CA LEU A 643 -28.22 -32.82 -44.17
C LEU A 643 -29.04 -33.83 -44.98
N ASP A 644 -29.14 -33.62 -46.30
CA ASP A 644 -29.80 -34.57 -47.20
C ASP A 644 -29.02 -35.90 -47.23
N SER A 645 -29.70 -37.01 -46.90
CA SER A 645 -29.11 -38.35 -46.92
C SER A 645 -28.60 -38.79 -48.29
N LYS A 646 -29.10 -38.19 -49.39
CA LYS A 646 -28.59 -38.48 -50.75
C LYS A 646 -27.14 -38.02 -50.95
N LEU A 647 -26.67 -37.08 -50.13
CA LEU A 647 -25.30 -36.57 -50.18
C LEU A 647 -24.25 -37.59 -49.70
N VAL A 648 -24.68 -38.65 -49.00
CA VAL A 648 -23.80 -39.75 -48.55
C VAL A 648 -23.15 -40.45 -49.74
N TYR A 649 -23.94 -40.79 -50.76
CA TYR A 649 -23.46 -41.47 -51.96
C TYR A 649 -22.47 -40.62 -52.77
N ARG A 650 -22.75 -39.31 -52.90
CA ARG A 650 -21.85 -38.38 -53.57
C ARG A 650 -20.48 -38.29 -52.89
N ASP A 651 -20.48 -38.30 -51.56
CA ASP A 651 -19.25 -38.11 -50.80
C ASP A 651 -18.44 -39.41 -50.70
N LEU A 652 -19.10 -40.58 -50.67
CA LEU A 652 -18.46 -41.88 -50.82
C LEU A 652 -17.84 -42.07 -52.22
N ASP A 653 -18.40 -41.46 -53.26
CA ASP A 653 -17.88 -41.50 -54.63
C ASP A 653 -16.78 -40.45 -54.91
N SER A 654 -16.63 -39.44 -54.05
CA SER A 654 -15.69 -38.33 -54.27
C SER A 654 -14.23 -38.74 -54.02
N ARG A 655 -13.55 -39.21 -55.07
CA ARG A 655 -12.14 -39.66 -55.02
C ARG A 655 -11.08 -38.54 -54.92
N ALA A 656 -11.46 -37.27 -54.74
CA ALA A 656 -10.52 -36.16 -54.96
C ALA A 656 -10.76 -34.95 -54.05
N THR A 657 -10.21 -34.97 -52.84
CA THR A 657 -9.74 -33.75 -52.15
C THR A 657 -8.72 -34.14 -51.07
N PRO A 658 -7.61 -33.39 -50.90
CA PRO A 658 -6.63 -33.67 -49.86
C PRO A 658 -7.24 -33.51 -48.46
N MET A 659 -6.74 -34.36 -47.56
CA MET A 659 -7.28 -34.77 -46.27
C MET A 659 -7.17 -33.68 -45.18
N THR A 660 -7.83 -32.56 -45.41
CA THR A 660 -7.91 -31.45 -44.45
C THR A 660 -9.37 -31.16 -44.17
N LEU A 661 -9.76 -31.17 -42.88
CA LEU A 661 -10.98 -30.53 -42.40
C LEU A 661 -10.90 -29.06 -42.81
N SER A 662 -11.41 -28.76 -44.00
CA SER A 662 -11.44 -27.42 -44.56
C SER A 662 -12.61 -26.70 -43.91
N LEU A 663 -12.43 -26.34 -42.65
CA LEU A 663 -13.31 -25.39 -41.99
C LEU A 663 -13.23 -24.08 -42.77
N PRO A 664 -14.35 -23.39 -43.02
CA PRO A 664 -14.30 -22.06 -43.61
C PRO A 664 -13.37 -21.22 -42.73
N SER A 665 -12.28 -20.73 -43.31
CA SER A 665 -11.43 -19.75 -42.65
C SER A 665 -12.33 -18.58 -42.24
N PRO A 666 -12.20 -17.98 -41.05
CA PRO A 666 -12.80 -16.69 -40.81
C PRO A 666 -12.14 -15.75 -41.81
N ALA A 667 -12.80 -15.55 -42.95
CA ALA A 667 -12.26 -14.79 -44.04
C ALA A 667 -11.87 -13.43 -43.46
N ALA A 668 -10.58 -13.10 -43.61
CA ALA A 668 -10.13 -11.74 -43.65
C ALA A 668 -10.74 -11.09 -44.89
N GLU A 669 -12.06 -10.87 -44.87
CA GLU A 669 -12.66 -9.83 -45.67
C GLU A 669 -12.25 -8.52 -45.00
N ILE A 670 -11.42 -7.76 -45.71
CA ILE A 670 -11.12 -6.37 -45.40
C ILE A 670 -12.45 -5.62 -45.59
N ILE A 671 -13.27 -5.62 -44.54
CA ILE A 671 -14.47 -4.81 -44.39
C ILE A 671 -14.15 -3.85 -43.26
N ASN A 672 -14.29 -2.55 -43.54
CA ASN A 672 -13.89 -1.44 -42.68
C ASN A 672 -14.30 -1.68 -41.21
N ASP A 673 -13.31 -1.54 -40.32
CA ASP A 673 -13.39 -1.80 -38.87
C ASP A 673 -14.57 -1.11 -38.16
N THR A 674 -15.11 -0.04 -38.71
CA THR A 674 -16.23 0.70 -38.13
C THR A 674 -17.55 -0.08 -38.12
N ASP A 675 -17.85 -0.87 -39.15
CA ASP A 675 -19.14 -1.58 -39.22
C ASP A 675 -19.14 -2.84 -38.35
N ARG A 676 -17.98 -3.51 -38.23
CA ARG A 676 -17.80 -4.65 -37.33
C ARG A 676 -17.83 -4.24 -35.87
N ILE A 677 -17.24 -3.10 -35.52
CA ILE A 677 -17.34 -2.53 -34.15
C ILE A 677 -18.78 -2.15 -33.83
N ASN A 678 -19.52 -1.57 -34.78
CA ASN A 678 -20.92 -1.20 -34.57
C ASN A 678 -21.82 -2.43 -34.42
N LEU A 679 -21.58 -3.49 -35.18
CA LEU A 679 -22.32 -4.75 -35.08
C LEU A 679 -22.01 -5.46 -33.75
N LEU A 680 -20.73 -5.58 -33.38
CA LEU A 680 -20.31 -6.15 -32.09
C LEU A 680 -20.81 -5.32 -30.89
N LYS A 681 -20.89 -3.99 -31.03
CA LYS A 681 -21.44 -3.10 -29.99
C LYS A 681 -22.94 -3.27 -29.85
N ASN A 682 -23.67 -3.43 -30.95
CA ASN A 682 -25.11 -3.72 -30.93
C ASN A 682 -25.40 -5.11 -30.35
N GLU A 683 -24.66 -6.14 -30.77
CA GLU A 683 -24.79 -7.50 -30.22
C GLU A 683 -24.41 -7.53 -28.74
N SER A 684 -23.39 -6.77 -28.32
CA SER A 684 -23.03 -6.64 -26.89
C SER A 684 -24.11 -5.90 -26.09
N GLN A 685 -24.76 -4.89 -26.67
CA GLN A 685 -25.86 -4.18 -26.02
C GLN A 685 -27.13 -5.04 -25.92
N GLU A 686 -27.40 -5.89 -26.91
CA GLU A 686 -28.49 -6.87 -26.86
C GLU A 686 -28.19 -7.98 -25.83
N LEU A 687 -26.95 -8.48 -25.77
CA LEU A 687 -26.52 -9.44 -24.76
C LEU A 687 -26.59 -8.85 -23.34
N VAL A 688 -26.20 -7.59 -23.15
CA VAL A 688 -26.31 -6.91 -21.85
C VAL A 688 -27.78 -6.77 -21.43
N LYS A 689 -28.68 -6.38 -22.34
CA LYS A 689 -30.13 -6.35 -22.05
C LYS A 689 -30.73 -7.74 -21.78
N LEU A 690 -30.21 -8.78 -22.43
CA LEU A 690 -30.66 -10.15 -22.20
C LEU A 690 -30.13 -10.71 -20.88
N LEU A 691 -28.90 -10.34 -20.50
CA LEU A 691 -28.27 -10.69 -19.22
C LEU A 691 -28.89 -9.92 -18.05
N GLU A 692 -29.25 -8.64 -18.23
CA GLU A 692 -29.98 -7.85 -17.22
C GLU A 692 -31.36 -8.44 -16.90
N ASN A 693 -32.01 -9.10 -17.85
CA ASN A 693 -33.28 -9.79 -17.62
C ASN A 693 -33.12 -11.22 -17.06
N LEU A 694 -31.92 -11.83 -17.18
CA LEU A 694 -31.63 -13.18 -16.67
C LEU A 694 -31.00 -13.18 -15.27
N PHE A 695 -30.43 -12.05 -14.85
CA PHE A 695 -29.94 -11.84 -13.48
C PHE A 695 -30.91 -10.96 -12.68
N ILE A 696 -32.12 -11.46 -12.44
CA ILE A 696 -32.89 -11.02 -11.26
C ILE A 696 -32.18 -11.62 -10.05
N THR A 697 -31.13 -10.92 -9.60
CA THR A 697 -30.76 -10.98 -8.20
C THR A 697 -31.82 -10.17 -7.49
N GLU A 698 -32.57 -10.79 -6.57
CA GLU A 698 -33.23 -10.04 -5.52
C GLU A 698 -32.20 -9.06 -4.99
N THR A 699 -32.46 -7.77 -5.19
CA THR A 699 -31.69 -6.71 -4.57
C THR A 699 -31.85 -6.90 -3.07
N VAL A 700 -30.90 -7.61 -2.46
CA VAL A 700 -30.68 -7.54 -1.04
C VAL A 700 -30.49 -6.07 -0.74
N THR A 701 -31.47 -5.52 -0.05
CA THR A 701 -31.48 -4.16 0.45
C THR A 701 -30.10 -3.86 1.02
N ALA A 702 -29.39 -2.93 0.40
CA ALA A 702 -28.14 -2.43 0.95
C ALA A 702 -28.41 -2.04 2.41
N PRO A 703 -27.59 -2.49 3.38
CA PRO A 703 -27.71 -1.99 4.73
C PRO A 703 -27.59 -0.47 4.66
N ALA A 704 -28.52 0.21 5.33
CA ALA A 704 -28.57 1.67 5.36
C ALA A 704 -27.16 2.23 5.58
N PRO A 705 -26.73 3.26 4.82
CA PRO A 705 -25.49 3.95 5.12
C PRO A 705 -25.56 4.37 6.58
N THR A 706 -24.61 3.89 7.38
CA THR A 706 -24.38 4.40 8.72
C THR A 706 -24.38 5.91 8.63
N GLU A 707 -25.15 6.58 9.49
CA GLU A 707 -25.13 8.04 9.59
C GLU A 707 -23.70 8.47 9.91
N ILE A 708 -22.94 8.80 8.86
CA ILE A 708 -21.63 9.41 9.01
C ILE A 708 -21.92 10.78 9.61
N ASN A 709 -21.46 10.99 10.84
CA ASN A 709 -21.55 12.30 11.49
C ASN A 709 -21.02 13.36 10.50
N PRO A 710 -21.83 14.37 10.12
CA PRO A 710 -21.44 15.38 9.12
C PRO A 710 -20.23 16.21 9.55
N LYS A 711 -19.83 16.14 10.82
CA LYS A 711 -18.65 16.79 11.40
C LYS A 711 -17.42 15.88 11.55
N SER A 712 -17.43 14.67 10.97
CA SER A 712 -16.32 13.73 11.06
C SER A 712 -15.29 13.90 9.94
N MET A 713 -14.04 13.48 10.19
CA MET A 713 -12.99 13.48 9.17
C MET A 713 -13.37 12.62 7.95
N ALA A 714 -14.13 11.55 8.16
CA ALA A 714 -14.66 10.70 7.08
C ALA A 714 -15.61 11.48 6.14
N ALA A 715 -16.44 12.39 6.67
CA ALA A 715 -17.33 13.22 5.86
C ALA A 715 -16.59 14.28 5.04
N ILE A 716 -15.56 14.93 5.61
CA ILE A 716 -14.76 15.95 4.90
C ILE A 716 -13.87 15.30 3.82
N THR A 717 -13.31 14.13 4.12
CA THR A 717 -12.44 13.39 3.18
C THR A 717 -13.21 12.61 2.12
N ALA A 718 -14.52 12.44 2.27
CA ALA A 718 -15.37 11.78 1.28
C ALA A 718 -15.26 12.50 -0.08
N ASN A 719 -14.97 11.75 -1.14
CA ASN A 719 -14.76 12.26 -2.51
C ASN A 719 -13.59 13.25 -2.68
N LEU A 720 -12.61 13.28 -1.76
CA LEU A 720 -11.32 13.95 -2.01
C LEU A 720 -10.30 12.94 -2.56
N ALA A 721 -9.38 13.41 -3.40
CA ALA A 721 -8.26 12.59 -3.83
C ALA A 721 -7.40 12.18 -2.63
N ASN A 722 -6.88 10.94 -2.62
CA ASN A 722 -6.06 10.43 -1.50
C ASN A 722 -4.86 11.33 -1.19
N SER A 723 -4.27 11.97 -2.21
CA SER A 723 -3.18 12.95 -2.03
C SER A 723 -3.63 14.18 -1.23
N THR A 724 -4.84 14.68 -1.48
CA THR A 724 -5.46 15.78 -0.74
C THR A 724 -5.81 15.38 0.69
N VAL A 725 -6.21 14.13 0.93
CA VAL A 725 -6.47 13.61 2.28
C VAL A 725 -5.17 13.53 3.10
N ILE A 726 -4.09 13.05 2.51
CA ILE A 726 -2.77 13.02 3.15
C ILE A 726 -2.28 14.44 3.42
N PHE A 727 -2.47 15.34 2.46
CA PHE A 727 -2.11 16.75 2.59
C PHE A 727 -2.93 17.47 3.68
N LEU A 728 -4.21 17.15 3.83
CA LEU A 728 -5.05 17.66 4.91
C LEU A 728 -4.59 17.16 6.29
N LYS A 729 -4.23 15.88 6.41
CA LYS A 729 -3.63 15.35 7.65
C LYS A 729 -2.30 16.03 7.95
N LEU A 730 -1.48 16.28 6.93
CA LEU A 730 -0.24 17.02 7.07
C LEU A 730 -0.50 18.46 7.50
N LEU A 731 -1.47 19.16 6.89
CA LEU A 731 -1.89 20.50 7.31
C LEU A 731 -2.27 20.50 8.79
N MET A 732 -3.18 19.61 9.19
CA MET A 732 -3.66 19.47 10.58
C MET A 732 -2.58 19.08 11.58
N SER A 733 -1.38 18.71 11.13
CA SER A 733 -0.26 18.48 12.04
C SER A 733 0.21 19.79 12.68
N ARG A 734 0.23 20.93 11.99
CA ARG A 734 0.72 22.21 12.54
C ARG A 734 -0.37 23.26 12.62
N ASP A 735 -0.26 24.15 13.60
CA ASP A 735 -1.20 25.27 13.77
C ASP A 735 -0.88 26.44 12.81
N THR A 736 0.39 26.56 12.39
CA THR A 736 0.87 27.55 11.42
C THR A 736 1.82 26.95 10.39
N TRP A 737 1.80 27.50 9.19
CA TRP A 737 2.69 27.11 8.09
C TRP A 737 3.16 28.33 7.30
N GLU A 738 4.46 28.37 6.98
CA GLU A 738 4.97 29.29 5.96
C GLU A 738 4.56 28.80 4.57
N LYS A 739 3.99 29.71 3.75
CA LYS A 739 3.50 29.34 2.41
C LYS A 739 4.58 28.72 1.53
N ASP A 740 5.82 29.22 1.58
CA ASP A 740 6.92 28.72 0.75
C ASP A 740 7.28 27.26 1.07
N LYS A 741 7.36 26.89 2.35
CA LYS A 741 7.60 25.50 2.78
C LYS A 741 6.45 24.59 2.36
N LEU A 742 5.22 25.11 2.43
CA LEU A 742 4.02 24.36 2.06
C LEU A 742 3.90 24.19 0.54
N MET A 743 4.40 25.16 -0.23
CA MET A 743 4.53 25.11 -1.68
C MET A 743 5.53 24.03 -2.11
N ASP A 744 6.67 23.92 -1.44
CA ASP A 744 7.65 22.85 -1.69
C ASP A 744 7.05 21.46 -1.43
N ILE A 745 6.29 21.28 -0.33
CA ILE A 745 5.59 20.03 -0.02
C ILE A 745 4.51 19.73 -1.08
N ALA A 746 3.73 20.74 -1.47
CA ALA A 746 2.69 20.59 -2.49
C ALA A 746 3.28 20.19 -3.86
N LEU A 747 4.42 20.78 -4.25
CA LEU A 747 5.16 20.41 -5.45
C LEU A 747 5.65 18.95 -5.38
N ASP A 748 6.23 18.53 -4.27
CA ASP A 748 6.70 17.15 -4.06
C ASP A 748 5.55 16.12 -4.07
N MET A 749 4.35 16.53 -3.66
CA MET A 749 3.13 15.70 -3.71
C MET A 749 2.38 15.78 -5.06
N GLU A 750 2.88 16.57 -6.02
CA GLU A 750 2.24 16.89 -7.31
C GLU A 750 0.85 17.52 -7.16
N ILE A 751 0.65 18.33 -6.12
CA ILE A 751 -0.60 19.00 -5.78
C ILE A 751 -0.50 20.50 -6.13
N LYS A 752 -1.57 21.06 -6.72
CA LYS A 752 -1.71 22.51 -6.85
C LYS A 752 -2.16 23.11 -5.52
N LEU A 753 -1.25 23.83 -4.87
CA LEU A 753 -1.45 24.33 -3.51
C LEU A 753 -2.75 25.13 -3.34
N ASP A 754 -2.90 26.20 -4.10
CA ASP A 754 -4.02 27.13 -3.91
C ASP A 754 -5.39 26.46 -4.18
N ASP A 755 -5.45 25.56 -5.17
CA ASP A 755 -6.68 24.80 -5.48
C ASP A 755 -7.09 23.90 -4.31
N VAL A 756 -6.13 23.22 -3.68
CA VAL A 756 -6.39 22.31 -2.56
C VAL A 756 -6.75 23.05 -1.28
N LEU A 757 -6.10 24.18 -0.97
CA LEU A 757 -6.48 24.99 0.19
C LEU A 757 -7.92 25.49 0.08
N VAL A 758 -8.33 25.93 -1.12
CA VAL A 758 -9.71 26.36 -1.40
C VAL A 758 -10.70 25.19 -1.29
N GLU A 759 -10.35 24.02 -1.82
CA GLU A 759 -11.21 22.84 -1.76
C GLU A 759 -11.41 22.33 -0.33
N ILE A 760 -10.35 22.29 0.48
CA ILE A 760 -10.41 21.93 1.89
C ILE A 760 -11.30 22.93 2.64
N ASN A 761 -11.04 24.24 2.50
CA ASN A 761 -11.85 25.26 3.17
C ASN A 761 -13.32 25.22 2.76
N ARG A 762 -13.63 24.95 1.49
CA ARG A 762 -15.01 24.80 1.01
C ARG A 762 -15.74 23.66 1.72
N LYS A 763 -15.08 22.51 1.88
CA LYS A 763 -15.68 21.36 2.58
C LYS A 763 -15.77 21.57 4.08
N THR A 764 -14.78 22.21 4.70
CA THR A 764 -14.84 22.56 6.11
C THR A 764 -15.93 23.59 6.42
N LEU A 765 -16.04 24.64 5.60
CA LEU A 765 -17.10 25.64 5.73
C LEU A 765 -18.48 25.02 5.67
N ALA A 766 -18.68 24.02 4.79
CA ALA A 766 -19.95 23.30 4.68
C ALA A 766 -20.30 22.44 5.91
N ALA A 767 -19.31 22.05 6.73
CA ALA A 767 -19.50 21.18 7.89
C ALA A 767 -19.46 21.91 9.25
N PHE A 768 -18.70 23.01 9.34
CA PHE A 768 -18.42 23.73 10.60
C PHE A 768 -18.77 25.23 10.56
N ASP A 769 -19.30 25.74 9.43
CA ASP A 769 -19.60 27.17 9.19
C ASP A 769 -18.40 28.12 9.41
N ALA A 770 -17.18 27.57 9.45
CA ALA A 770 -15.93 28.30 9.61
C ALA A 770 -14.82 27.65 8.75
N PRO A 771 -13.89 28.45 8.19
CA PRO A 771 -12.78 27.92 7.41
C PRO A 771 -11.77 27.22 8.32
N LEU A 772 -11.20 26.11 7.84
CA LEU A 772 -10.09 25.44 8.52
C LEU A 772 -8.79 26.24 8.38
N ILE A 773 -8.62 26.97 7.28
CA ILE A 773 -7.36 27.57 6.85
C ILE A 773 -7.57 29.07 6.67
N THR A 774 -6.72 29.89 7.28
CA THR A 774 -6.78 31.36 7.23
C THR A 774 -5.38 31.96 7.05
N GLY A 775 -5.28 33.09 6.33
CA GLY A 775 -3.99 33.77 6.09
C GLY A 775 -3.31 33.41 4.76
N ASP A 776 -2.58 34.37 4.19
CA ASP A 776 -1.95 34.25 2.85
C ASP A 776 -0.44 33.97 2.90
N ALA A 777 0.34 34.71 3.70
CA ALA A 777 1.78 34.52 3.82
C ALA A 777 2.15 33.47 4.89
N ILE A 778 1.42 33.50 6.01
CA ILE A 778 1.45 32.49 7.07
C ILE A 778 0.05 31.90 7.11
N ILE A 779 -0.02 30.61 6.82
CA ILE A 779 -1.26 29.83 6.78
C ILE A 779 -1.52 29.34 8.21
N ALA A 780 -2.56 29.86 8.85
CA ALA A 780 -3.02 29.49 10.18
C ALA A 780 -4.21 28.52 10.10
N ILE A 781 -4.19 27.48 10.93
CA ILE A 781 -5.18 26.41 10.95
C ILE A 781 -6.11 26.55 12.16
N ASN A 782 -7.42 26.49 11.91
CA ASN A 782 -8.46 26.65 12.91
C ASN A 782 -8.50 25.44 13.86
N ARG A 783 -8.16 25.73 15.11
CA ARG A 783 -7.92 24.76 16.18
C ARG A 783 -9.16 23.96 16.56
N ASP A 784 -10.32 24.62 16.70
CA ASP A 784 -11.56 23.99 17.17
C ASP A 784 -12.06 22.94 16.16
N ILE A 785 -11.88 23.24 14.89
CA ILE A 785 -12.20 22.34 13.78
C ILE A 785 -11.16 21.20 13.70
N SER A 786 -9.87 21.50 13.84
CA SER A 786 -8.82 20.47 13.80
C SER A 786 -8.99 19.42 14.91
N ALA A 787 -9.38 19.85 16.12
CA ALA A 787 -9.62 18.98 17.25
C ALA A 787 -10.92 18.17 17.08
N ALA A 788 -11.99 18.79 16.57
CA ALA A 788 -13.25 18.11 16.28
C ALA A 788 -13.13 17.05 15.16
N LEU A 789 -12.15 17.20 14.26
CA LEU A 789 -11.84 16.23 13.20
C LEU A 789 -10.91 15.09 13.67
N LEU A 790 -10.22 15.25 14.80
CA LEU A 790 -9.31 14.25 15.38
C LEU A 790 -9.97 13.40 16.49
N MET A 791 -11.12 13.84 17.03
CA MET A 791 -12.01 13.02 17.87
C MET A 791 -12.80 12.01 17.03
#